data_AF-A0A7V4J4B0-F1
#
_entry.id   AF-A0A7V4J4B0-F1
#
_cell.length_a   1.000
_cell.length_b   1.000
_cell.length_c   1.000
_cell.angle_alpha   90.00
_cell.angle_beta   90.00
_cell.angle_gamma   90.00
#
_symmetry.space_group_name_H-M   'P 1'
#
loop_
_entity.id
_entity.type
_entity.pdbx_description
1 polymer ?
#
loop_
_entity_poly.entity_id
_entity_poly.type
_entity_poly.pdbx_seq_one_letter_code
_entity_poly.pdbx_strand_id
1 'polypeptide(L)'
;IEAAREIRQRSDIPVIFLTAHTDDATLQRAVATDAFGYLLKPFQERELFSTIEIVCFKHRLEKQVRDNQQWLATMLESIGDGIMATDERGCIRLMNPAAERLTGWTNQAAVGQPLRAVLTVVDPRTRQPTVDPFSAAQDASSPVVVADTLLLPTRSGCETPIDLIAAPLRDGDGRLAGVVATLHDITDRRKWEERLAAVNEVGRELTLLRNSRLIPERVMDTAGRVIAFDRGLYGVWDESVGEMQCQYYRNDGRPEGSIWRLGEADADRLEMIVVRSGETVNIPDTRGDADGAPVSGGYAGLTGVYVPMKAGTRVVGILAAERWTHEPFSATDQQLLQILAHQTAVALENARLYDEIEDRVEELAALNRIAQAINSSLEWQATLNVVAEQALRLLDVAAVSVALVEEGSGDVRYAAAAGEKSDFVPGRRLLAGQGIAGWVVQHGKPAVVPDVTQDERFFDEFDRLSGFTTRSVLCVPLQVDGRTIGAIQAINKSNDRFDHEDMRLLTALAAQAATAIANARWFEQVRASRRLLQTLSHRFVQLQENERRLIAREIHDEAGQALTSLMVGLRLLEERAARNEPLAEHIADLKQTVDQILEGLHRLATDLRPASLDHLGLCEALRQYVHAFSQQHRLVAQFETMGLEDDSGLPPEEAIALYRIAQEALTNVVRHSGATRADVLLERRGDQLVLIVEDNGRGFDLTSVAAGDHMGLAGMQERAEMVGGSLAIESSPGSGTTVYVEVPYVVSDSHR
;
A
#
# COMPACT_ATOMS: atom_id res chain seq x y z
N ILE A 1 -74.41 37.69 60.59
CA ILE A 1 -74.40 37.10 59.23
C ILE A 1 -73.42 37.84 58.33
N GLU A 2 -73.57 39.15 58.13
CA GLU A 2 -72.66 39.94 57.28
C GLU A 2 -71.19 39.93 57.76
N ALA A 3 -70.96 40.06 59.07
CA ALA A 3 -69.63 39.89 59.66
C ALA A 3 -69.00 38.51 59.38
N ALA A 4 -69.79 37.43 59.35
CA ALA A 4 -69.29 36.10 59.03
C ALA A 4 -68.91 35.97 57.55
N ARG A 5 -69.64 36.65 56.65
CA ARG A 5 -69.30 36.73 55.23
C ARG A 5 -67.98 37.49 55.02
N GLU A 6 -67.77 38.61 55.72
CA GLU A 6 -66.49 39.34 55.68
C GLU A 6 -65.33 38.51 56.23
N ILE A 7 -65.50 37.83 57.37
CA ILE A 7 -64.45 36.97 57.94
C ILE A 7 -64.06 35.86 56.96
N ARG A 8 -65.03 35.24 56.28
CA ARG A 8 -64.77 34.22 55.27
C ARG A 8 -64.02 34.80 54.06
N GLN A 9 -64.46 35.94 53.54
CA GLN A 9 -63.84 36.55 52.35
C GLN A 9 -62.42 37.07 52.62
N ARG A 10 -62.15 37.62 53.81
CA ARG A 10 -60.86 38.23 54.13
C ARG A 10 -59.86 37.26 54.74
N SER A 11 -60.32 36.24 55.45
CA SER A 11 -59.45 35.40 56.27
C SER A 11 -59.54 33.90 55.95
N ASP A 12 -60.44 33.48 55.04
CA ASP A 12 -60.68 32.07 54.66
C ASP A 12 -60.88 31.15 55.88
N ILE A 13 -61.52 31.65 56.95
CA ILE A 13 -61.80 30.90 58.18
C ILE A 13 -63.23 30.33 58.09
N PRO A 14 -63.42 29.02 58.35
CA PRO A 14 -64.77 28.44 58.42
C PRO A 14 -65.54 28.97 59.65
N VAL A 15 -66.79 29.39 59.44
CA VAL A 15 -67.64 29.97 60.50
C VAL A 15 -68.81 29.05 60.81
N ILE A 16 -69.04 28.80 62.10
CA ILE A 16 -70.18 28.04 62.63
C ILE A 16 -71.11 28.99 63.37
N PHE A 17 -72.40 28.96 63.06
CA PHE A 17 -73.38 29.79 63.76
C PHE A 17 -73.94 29.06 64.98
N LEU A 18 -73.84 29.71 66.14
CA LEU A 18 -74.44 29.27 67.40
C LEU A 18 -75.69 30.11 67.67
N THR A 19 -76.89 29.51 67.69
CA THR A 19 -78.14 30.22 67.94
C THR A 19 -78.91 29.64 69.12
N ALA A 20 -79.58 30.50 69.90
CA ALA A 20 -80.39 30.13 71.06
C ALA A 20 -81.90 30.27 70.82
N HIS A 21 -82.33 30.53 69.58
CA HIS A 21 -83.74 30.76 69.23
C HIS A 21 -84.21 29.83 68.10
N THR A 22 -85.39 29.25 68.30
CA THR A 22 -86.10 28.30 67.44
C THR A 22 -87.04 28.98 66.42
N ASP A 23 -86.80 30.23 66.04
CA ASP A 23 -87.59 30.85 64.96
C ASP A 23 -87.07 30.37 63.61
N ASP A 24 -87.87 29.57 62.90
CA ASP A 24 -87.57 29.01 61.57
C ASP A 24 -87.10 30.06 60.55
N ALA A 25 -87.60 31.29 60.65
CA ALA A 25 -87.21 32.41 59.78
C ALA A 25 -85.74 32.86 59.98
N THR A 26 -85.17 32.65 61.17
CA THR A 26 -83.77 32.97 61.47
C THR A 26 -82.86 31.81 61.08
N LEU A 27 -83.31 30.57 61.26
CA LEU A 27 -82.62 29.37 60.79
C LEU A 27 -82.54 29.34 59.26
N GLN A 28 -83.64 29.60 58.54
CA GLN A 28 -83.66 29.65 57.08
C GLN A 28 -82.79 30.77 56.50
N ARG A 29 -82.76 31.96 57.11
CA ARG A 29 -81.85 33.05 56.70
C ARG A 29 -80.38 32.70 56.94
N ALA A 30 -80.07 31.95 58.00
CA ALA A 30 -78.73 31.49 58.28
C ALA A 30 -78.29 30.31 57.38
N VAL A 31 -79.22 29.45 56.95
CA VAL A 31 -78.96 28.39 55.95
C VAL A 31 -78.81 28.96 54.54
N ALA A 32 -79.55 30.04 54.22
CA ALA A 32 -79.39 30.77 52.95
C ALA A 32 -78.05 31.50 52.85
N THR A 33 -77.38 31.76 53.98
CA THR A 33 -75.98 32.13 53.98
C THR A 33 -75.15 30.88 54.05
N ASP A 34 -74.37 30.65 53.00
CA ASP A 34 -73.41 29.57 52.73
C ASP A 34 -72.42 29.28 53.90
N ALA A 35 -72.97 28.89 55.05
CA ALA A 35 -72.30 28.63 56.32
C ALA A 35 -71.97 27.15 56.42
N PHE A 36 -70.79 26.83 56.95
CA PHE A 36 -70.33 25.43 56.99
C PHE A 36 -71.11 24.56 57.99
N GLY A 37 -71.77 25.17 58.99
CA GLY A 37 -72.58 24.46 59.98
C GLY A 37 -73.31 25.40 60.94
N TYR A 38 -74.35 24.88 61.58
CA TYR A 38 -75.15 25.57 62.60
C TYR A 38 -75.35 24.67 63.81
N LEU A 39 -75.43 25.26 65.01
CA LEU A 39 -75.65 24.53 66.26
C LEU A 39 -76.60 25.32 67.18
N LEU A 40 -77.61 24.64 67.72
CA LEU A 40 -78.68 25.21 68.55
C LEU A 40 -78.39 25.02 70.04
N LYS A 41 -78.57 26.06 70.86
CA LYS A 41 -78.42 25.97 72.33
C LYS A 41 -79.73 25.53 73.00
N PRO A 42 -79.68 24.71 74.08
CA PRO A 42 -78.47 24.07 74.63
C PRO A 42 -78.06 22.87 73.77
N PHE A 43 -76.75 22.74 73.48
CA PHE A 43 -76.18 21.61 72.73
C PHE A 43 -75.31 20.76 73.65
N GLN A 44 -75.12 19.48 73.29
CA GLN A 44 -74.14 18.65 73.97
C GLN A 44 -72.73 18.91 73.44
N GLU A 45 -71.71 18.75 74.29
CA GLU A 45 -70.31 18.95 73.91
C GLU A 45 -69.92 18.08 72.70
N ARG A 46 -70.46 16.86 72.63
CA ARG A 46 -70.24 15.93 71.53
C ARG A 46 -70.77 16.45 70.18
N GLU A 47 -71.91 17.15 70.18
CA GLU A 47 -72.50 17.74 68.97
C GLU A 47 -71.70 18.94 68.47
N LEU A 48 -71.19 19.77 69.39
CA LEU A 48 -70.29 20.86 69.05
C LEU A 48 -69.00 20.33 68.40
N PHE A 49 -68.37 19.31 68.99
CA PHE A 49 -67.17 18.69 68.45
C PHE A 49 -67.39 18.11 67.05
N SER A 50 -68.44 17.30 66.85
CA SER A 50 -68.75 16.74 65.53
C SER A 50 -69.05 17.81 64.47
N THR A 51 -69.73 18.90 64.86
CA THR A 51 -70.02 20.01 63.94
C THR A 51 -68.74 20.75 63.54
N ILE A 52 -67.84 21.04 64.49
CA ILE A 52 -66.53 21.63 64.21
C ILE A 52 -65.71 20.72 63.28
N GLU A 53 -65.71 19.41 63.52
CA GLU A 53 -64.97 18.44 62.73
C GLU A 53 -65.45 18.38 61.27
N ILE A 54 -66.76 18.29 61.04
CA ILE A 54 -67.37 18.30 59.70
C ILE A 54 -67.07 19.61 58.97
N VAL A 55 -67.20 20.75 59.65
CA VAL A 55 -66.96 22.08 59.10
C VAL A 55 -65.50 22.24 58.68
N CYS A 56 -64.56 21.86 59.54
CA CYS A 56 -63.13 21.88 59.24
C CYS A 56 -62.77 20.93 58.10
N PHE A 57 -63.37 19.75 58.05
CA PHE A 57 -63.16 18.76 56.99
C PHE A 57 -63.67 19.28 55.64
N LYS A 58 -64.90 19.81 55.59
CA LYS A 58 -65.50 20.40 54.38
C LYS A 58 -64.67 21.59 53.87
N HIS A 59 -64.24 22.48 54.77
CA HIS A 59 -63.38 23.62 54.39
C HIS A 59 -62.03 23.15 53.83
N ARG A 60 -61.41 22.13 54.44
CA ARG A 60 -60.15 21.56 53.94
C ARG A 60 -60.30 20.97 52.53
N LEU A 61 -61.38 20.24 52.27
CA LEU A 61 -61.67 19.69 50.93
C LEU A 61 -61.91 20.81 49.90
N GLU A 62 -62.72 21.81 50.22
CA GLU A 62 -62.96 22.95 49.31
C GLU A 62 -61.68 23.72 49.03
N LYS A 63 -60.85 23.96 50.05
CA LYS A 63 -59.55 24.59 49.89
C LYS A 63 -58.62 23.75 49.02
N GLN A 64 -58.54 22.44 49.25
CA GLN A 64 -57.72 21.54 48.44
C GLN A 64 -58.17 21.51 46.97
N VAL A 65 -59.47 21.55 46.70
CA VAL A 65 -60.01 21.67 45.33
C VAL A 65 -59.61 23.00 44.69
N ARG A 66 -59.73 24.13 45.41
CA ARG A 66 -59.32 25.45 44.91
C ARG A 66 -57.82 25.53 44.65
N ASP A 67 -57.00 25.10 45.59
CA ASP A 67 -55.54 25.11 45.47
C ASP A 67 -55.07 24.23 44.30
N ASN A 68 -55.68 23.05 44.12
CA ASN A 68 -55.38 22.17 42.99
C ASN A 68 -55.84 22.78 41.64
N GLN A 69 -57.03 23.41 41.58
CA GLN A 69 -57.49 24.11 40.38
C GLN A 69 -56.57 25.28 40.01
N GLN A 70 -56.14 26.06 41.00
CA GLN A 70 -55.24 27.20 40.79
C GLN A 70 -53.85 26.73 40.35
N TRP A 71 -53.31 25.67 40.96
CA TRP A 71 -52.05 25.06 40.55
C TRP A 71 -52.09 24.54 39.10
N LEU A 72 -53.15 23.83 38.72
CA LEU A 72 -53.34 23.34 37.35
C LEU A 72 -53.44 24.50 36.34
N ALA A 73 -54.11 25.59 36.68
CA ALA A 73 -54.19 26.78 35.83
C ALA A 73 -52.81 27.42 35.63
N THR A 74 -52.05 27.64 36.71
CA THR A 74 -50.70 28.20 36.64
C THR A 74 -49.74 27.30 35.85
N MET A 75 -49.83 25.98 36.00
CA MET A 75 -49.03 25.03 35.21
C MET A 75 -49.31 25.18 33.71
N LEU A 76 -50.58 25.18 33.30
CA LEU A 76 -50.96 25.32 31.89
C LEU A 76 -50.57 26.67 31.29
N GLU A 77 -50.59 27.75 32.07
CA GLU A 77 -50.13 29.08 31.65
C GLU A 77 -48.60 29.18 31.46
N SER A 78 -47.83 28.41 32.23
CA SER A 78 -46.36 28.44 32.20
C SER A 78 -45.72 27.55 31.13
N ILE A 79 -46.47 26.60 30.56
CA ILE A 79 -45.95 25.69 29.53
C ILE A 79 -45.80 26.43 28.20
N GLY A 80 -44.58 26.37 27.62
CA GLY A 80 -44.24 27.02 26.35
C GLY A 80 -44.89 26.35 25.12
N ASP A 81 -45.23 25.07 25.22
CA ASP A 81 -45.90 24.31 24.15
C ASP A 81 -47.41 24.57 24.13
N GLY A 82 -47.98 24.58 22.92
CA GLY A 82 -49.42 24.68 22.78
C GLY A 82 -50.10 23.42 23.28
N ILE A 83 -51.05 23.53 24.20
CA ILE A 83 -51.84 22.42 24.72
C ILE A 83 -53.32 22.68 24.45
N MET A 84 -53.98 21.71 23.82
CA MET A 84 -55.42 21.68 23.62
C MET A 84 -56.00 20.38 24.16
N ALA A 85 -57.04 20.45 24.97
CA ALA A 85 -57.78 19.28 25.46
C ALA A 85 -59.21 19.29 24.91
N THR A 86 -59.70 18.12 24.52
CA THR A 86 -61.05 17.92 23.99
C THR A 86 -61.92 17.07 24.93
N ASP A 87 -63.22 17.04 24.66
CA ASP A 87 -64.15 16.08 25.25
C ASP A 87 -64.22 14.76 24.45
N GLU A 88 -65.07 13.83 24.89
CA GLU A 88 -65.34 12.53 24.25
C GLU A 88 -65.83 12.62 22.79
N ARG A 89 -66.30 13.79 22.35
CA ARG A 89 -66.82 14.06 21.00
C ARG A 89 -65.84 14.85 20.13
N GLY A 90 -64.66 15.19 20.66
CA GLY A 90 -63.63 15.95 19.96
C GLY A 90 -63.85 17.47 19.95
N CYS A 91 -64.75 17.99 20.80
CA CYS A 91 -64.92 19.43 20.99
C CYS A 91 -63.90 19.95 22.02
N ILE A 92 -63.27 21.09 21.73
CA ILE A 92 -62.25 21.68 22.61
C ILE A 92 -62.90 22.09 23.93
N ARG A 93 -62.30 21.66 25.04
CA ARG A 93 -62.70 22.01 26.40
C ARG A 93 -61.73 22.99 27.04
N LEU A 94 -60.46 22.94 26.64
CA LEU A 94 -59.42 23.80 27.18
C LEU A 94 -58.33 24.04 26.13
N MET A 95 -57.82 25.25 26.13
CA MET A 95 -56.70 25.68 25.32
C MET A 95 -55.81 26.61 26.14
N ASN A 96 -54.52 26.31 26.21
CA ASN A 96 -53.57 27.13 26.97
C ASN A 96 -53.10 28.36 26.17
N PRO A 97 -52.49 29.38 26.82
CA PRO A 97 -52.05 30.60 26.14
C PRO A 97 -51.03 30.37 25.01
N ALA A 98 -50.17 29.35 25.12
CA ALA A 98 -49.23 29.01 24.05
C ALA A 98 -49.97 28.52 22.78
N ALA A 99 -51.01 27.70 22.93
CA ALA A 99 -51.84 27.27 21.81
C ALA A 99 -52.62 28.44 21.21
N GLU A 100 -53.02 29.42 22.02
CA GLU A 100 -53.67 30.66 21.55
C GLU A 100 -52.76 31.46 20.63
N ARG A 101 -51.47 31.60 21.01
CA ARG A 101 -50.47 32.27 20.17
C ARG A 101 -50.21 31.52 18.86
N LEU A 102 -50.06 30.19 18.92
CA LEU A 102 -49.72 29.38 17.74
C LEU A 102 -50.86 29.31 16.72
N THR A 103 -52.12 29.22 17.16
CA THR A 103 -53.27 29.09 16.24
C THR A 103 -53.97 30.41 15.94
N GLY A 104 -53.79 31.43 16.77
CA GLY A 104 -54.51 32.70 16.69
C GLY A 104 -55.96 32.65 17.20
N TRP A 105 -56.38 31.54 17.83
CA TRP A 105 -57.69 31.40 18.48
C TRP A 105 -57.58 31.72 19.96
N THR A 106 -58.58 32.40 20.52
CA THR A 106 -58.70 32.52 21.98
C THR A 106 -59.41 31.30 22.55
N ASN A 107 -59.08 30.90 23.77
CA ASN A 107 -59.69 29.78 24.48
C ASN A 107 -61.23 29.96 24.54
N GLN A 108 -61.71 31.18 24.79
CA GLN A 108 -63.16 31.47 24.79
C GLN A 108 -63.85 31.20 23.45
N ALA A 109 -63.17 31.44 22.33
CA ALA A 109 -63.72 31.19 20.99
C ALA A 109 -63.53 29.74 20.53
N ALA A 110 -62.49 29.07 21.03
CA ALA A 110 -62.17 27.68 20.69
C ALA A 110 -63.02 26.67 21.47
N VAL A 111 -63.38 26.97 22.72
CA VAL A 111 -64.18 26.06 23.55
C VAL A 111 -65.54 25.76 22.89
N GLY A 112 -65.86 24.47 22.77
CA GLY A 112 -67.07 23.96 22.10
C GLY A 112 -66.93 23.75 20.60
N GLN A 113 -65.86 24.27 19.96
CA GLN A 113 -65.58 23.99 18.55
C GLN A 113 -64.89 22.63 18.39
N PRO A 114 -65.11 21.91 17.27
CA PRO A 114 -64.41 20.66 17.00
C PRO A 114 -62.92 20.91 16.75
N LEU A 115 -62.04 20.04 17.28
CA LEU A 115 -60.59 20.20 17.22
C LEU A 115 -60.06 20.48 15.81
N ARG A 116 -60.53 19.72 14.81
CA ARG A 116 -60.20 19.90 13.38
C ARG A 116 -60.49 21.28 12.78
N ALA A 117 -61.42 22.05 13.37
CA ALA A 117 -61.75 23.38 12.89
C ALA A 117 -60.80 24.46 13.41
N VAL A 118 -60.17 24.21 14.56
CA VAL A 118 -59.21 25.13 15.19
C VAL A 118 -57.77 24.73 14.84
N LEU A 119 -57.51 23.42 14.77
CA LEU A 119 -56.21 22.85 14.45
C LEU A 119 -56.26 22.18 13.07
N THR A 120 -56.01 22.98 12.04
CA THR A 120 -55.80 22.48 10.67
C THR A 120 -54.30 22.42 10.41
N VAL A 121 -53.77 21.21 10.24
CA VAL A 121 -52.35 20.98 9.96
C VAL A 121 -52.17 20.44 8.54
N VAL A 122 -51.12 20.91 7.88
CA VAL A 122 -50.86 20.63 6.47
C VAL A 122 -49.50 19.95 6.33
N ASP A 123 -49.42 18.93 5.48
CA ASP A 123 -48.14 18.31 5.12
C ASP A 123 -47.30 19.27 4.26
N PRO A 124 -46.02 19.53 4.62
CA PRO A 124 -45.18 20.48 3.89
C PRO A 124 -44.93 20.14 2.41
N ARG A 125 -44.98 18.85 2.05
CA ARG A 125 -44.68 18.35 0.70
C ARG A 125 -45.92 18.30 -0.17
N THR A 126 -47.02 17.78 0.35
CA THR A 126 -48.25 17.59 -0.44
C THR A 126 -49.17 18.81 -0.40
N ARG A 127 -48.95 19.74 0.55
CA ARG A 127 -49.84 20.89 0.84
C ARG A 127 -51.29 20.46 1.11
N GLN A 128 -51.53 19.18 1.43
CA GLN A 128 -52.84 18.66 1.77
C GLN A 128 -53.01 18.57 3.29
N PRO A 129 -54.24 18.75 3.81
CA PRO A 129 -54.53 18.52 5.21
C PRO A 129 -54.20 17.07 5.60
N THR A 130 -53.49 16.90 6.71
CA THR A 130 -53.10 15.59 7.25
C THR A 130 -54.23 14.98 8.09
N VAL A 131 -54.10 13.72 8.50
CA VAL A 131 -55.07 12.97 9.34
C VAL A 131 -55.48 13.77 10.58
N ASP A 132 -56.78 13.76 10.90
CA ASP A 132 -57.36 14.46 12.05
C ASP A 132 -56.73 13.97 13.37
N PRO A 133 -56.09 14.86 14.16
CA PRO A 133 -55.42 14.50 15.42
C PRO A 133 -56.33 13.79 16.43
N PHE A 134 -57.63 14.12 16.43
CA PHE A 134 -58.59 13.44 17.30
C PHE A 134 -58.81 11.98 16.88
N SER A 135 -59.04 11.77 15.58
CA SER A 135 -59.26 10.43 15.01
C SER A 135 -58.01 9.55 15.13
N ALA A 136 -56.81 10.14 15.02
CA ALA A 136 -55.55 9.43 15.15
C ALA A 136 -55.29 8.90 16.58
N ALA A 137 -55.74 9.63 17.62
CA ALA A 137 -55.48 9.29 19.02
C ALA A 137 -56.64 8.53 19.69
N GLN A 138 -57.86 8.60 19.17
CA GLN A 138 -59.07 8.03 19.78
C GLN A 138 -58.94 6.52 20.09
N ASP A 139 -58.39 5.75 19.14
CA ASP A 139 -58.22 4.29 19.28
C ASP A 139 -56.85 3.88 19.84
N ALA A 140 -55.98 4.86 20.11
CA ALA A 140 -54.64 4.59 20.60
C ALA A 140 -54.63 4.23 22.10
N SER A 141 -53.62 3.45 22.51
CA SER A 141 -53.36 3.14 23.93
C SER A 141 -52.25 4.01 24.54
N SER A 142 -51.53 4.77 23.71
CA SER A 142 -50.38 5.61 24.07
C SER A 142 -50.39 6.89 23.22
N PRO A 143 -49.63 7.94 23.59
CA PRO A 143 -49.45 9.13 22.75
C PRO A 143 -49.00 8.76 21.33
N VAL A 144 -49.67 9.36 20.34
CA VAL A 144 -49.39 9.16 18.91
C VAL A 144 -48.75 10.43 18.37
N VAL A 145 -47.55 10.29 17.81
CA VAL A 145 -46.96 11.34 16.97
C VAL A 145 -47.74 11.36 15.66
N VAL A 146 -48.49 12.43 15.41
CA VAL A 146 -49.43 12.50 14.28
C VAL A 146 -48.67 12.60 12.96
N ALA A 147 -47.61 13.40 12.93
CA ALA A 147 -46.53 13.40 11.95
C ALA A 147 -45.40 14.33 12.43
N ASP A 148 -44.16 14.04 12.03
CA ASP A 148 -43.03 14.93 12.24
C ASP A 148 -43.08 16.09 11.22
N THR A 149 -42.87 17.32 11.69
CA THR A 149 -42.78 18.51 10.82
C THR A 149 -44.04 18.82 10.00
N LEU A 150 -45.10 19.29 10.66
CA LEU A 150 -46.31 19.80 10.02
C LEU A 150 -46.26 21.31 9.87
N LEU A 151 -47.02 21.87 8.93
CA LEU A 151 -47.26 23.31 8.84
C LEU A 151 -48.62 23.64 9.48
N LEU A 152 -48.62 24.59 10.41
CA LEU A 152 -49.80 25.18 11.01
C LEU A 152 -50.08 26.53 10.33
N PRO A 153 -51.09 26.62 9.44
CA PRO A 153 -51.51 27.88 8.85
C PRO A 153 -52.25 28.70 9.91
N THR A 154 -51.68 29.83 10.27
CA THR A 154 -52.32 30.79 11.17
C THR A 154 -53.41 31.57 10.42
N ARG A 155 -54.39 32.10 11.16
CA ARG A 155 -55.47 32.93 10.60
C ARG A 155 -54.97 34.25 9.98
N SER A 156 -53.73 34.64 10.27
CA SER A 156 -53.03 35.79 9.69
C SER A 156 -52.28 35.47 8.39
N GLY A 157 -52.33 34.21 7.91
CA GLY A 157 -51.68 33.77 6.68
C GLY A 157 -50.20 33.38 6.81
N CYS A 158 -49.65 33.34 8.03
CA CYS A 158 -48.30 32.85 8.32
C CYS A 158 -48.33 31.33 8.58
N GLU A 159 -47.38 30.57 8.07
CA GLU A 159 -47.28 29.12 8.30
C GLU A 159 -46.18 28.86 9.36
N THR A 160 -46.55 28.30 10.50
CA THR A 160 -45.60 27.93 11.56
C THR A 160 -45.32 26.43 11.51
N PRO A 161 -44.06 25.99 11.39
CA PRO A 161 -43.73 24.58 11.47
C PRO A 161 -43.85 24.06 12.90
N ILE A 162 -44.57 22.96 13.09
CA ILE A 162 -44.81 22.36 14.41
C ILE A 162 -44.61 20.84 14.39
N ASP A 163 -44.24 20.28 15.55
CA ASP A 163 -44.44 18.86 15.83
C ASP A 163 -45.75 18.69 16.62
N LEU A 164 -46.58 17.73 16.20
CA LEU A 164 -47.90 17.49 16.77
C LEU A 164 -47.99 16.10 17.38
N ILE A 165 -48.22 16.06 18.69
CA ILE A 165 -48.46 14.82 19.43
C ILE A 165 -49.89 14.84 19.96
N ALA A 166 -50.63 13.76 19.76
CA ALA A 166 -51.99 13.60 20.27
C ALA A 166 -52.06 12.39 21.20
N ALA A 167 -52.58 12.58 22.41
CA ALA A 167 -52.68 11.55 23.43
C ALA A 167 -54.14 11.38 23.91
N PRO A 168 -54.65 10.14 23.99
CA PRO A 168 -56.00 9.90 24.50
C PRO A 168 -56.04 10.12 26.03
N LEU A 169 -57.04 10.85 26.50
CA LEU A 169 -57.43 10.93 27.90
C LEU A 169 -58.46 9.86 28.19
N ARG A 170 -58.21 9.02 29.20
CA ARG A 170 -59.15 8.00 29.67
C ARG A 170 -59.61 8.30 31.10
N ASP A 171 -60.86 7.99 31.39
CA ASP A 171 -61.41 8.08 32.75
C ASP A 171 -60.96 6.90 33.64
N GLY A 172 -61.39 6.90 34.90
CA GLY A 172 -61.06 5.84 35.88
C GLY A 172 -61.58 4.44 35.50
N ASP A 173 -62.52 4.35 34.56
CA ASP A 173 -63.09 3.10 34.04
C ASP A 173 -62.50 2.70 32.66
N GLY A 174 -61.47 3.42 32.18
CA GLY A 174 -60.75 3.15 30.94
C GLY A 174 -61.45 3.63 29.66
N ARG A 175 -62.57 4.34 29.76
CA ARG A 175 -63.29 4.90 28.61
C ARG A 175 -62.64 6.20 28.16
N LEU A 176 -62.76 6.53 26.87
CA LEU A 176 -62.21 7.77 26.32
C LEU A 176 -62.96 8.97 26.90
N ALA A 177 -62.26 9.79 27.67
CA ALA A 177 -62.75 11.05 28.21
C ALA A 177 -62.46 12.24 27.25
N GLY A 178 -61.50 12.09 26.34
CA GLY A 178 -61.14 13.06 25.32
C GLY A 178 -59.74 12.84 24.75
N VAL A 179 -59.19 13.82 24.06
CA VAL A 179 -57.82 13.82 23.52
C VAL A 179 -57.10 15.10 23.91
N VAL A 180 -55.83 15.00 24.30
CA VAL A 180 -54.90 16.15 24.43
C VAL A 180 -54.01 16.21 23.20
N ALA A 181 -53.98 17.35 22.53
CA ALA A 181 -53.02 17.68 21.48
C ALA A 181 -51.97 18.64 22.02
N THR A 182 -50.70 18.31 21.83
CA THR A 182 -49.55 19.18 22.14
C THR A 182 -48.86 19.62 20.86
N LEU A 183 -48.68 20.93 20.72
CA LEU A 183 -48.04 21.58 19.58
C LEU A 183 -46.69 22.15 20.03
N HIS A 184 -45.61 21.62 19.47
CA HIS A 184 -44.26 22.13 19.72
C HIS A 184 -43.80 22.97 18.53
N ASP A 185 -43.41 24.22 18.76
CA ASP A 185 -42.88 25.10 17.71
C ASP A 185 -41.43 24.70 17.37
N ILE A 186 -41.21 24.26 16.13
CA ILE A 186 -39.90 23.80 15.65
C ILE A 186 -39.24 24.81 14.71
N THR A 187 -39.70 26.06 14.68
CA THR A 187 -39.19 27.10 13.77
C THR A 187 -37.68 27.28 13.89
N ASP A 188 -37.17 27.42 15.12
CA ASP A 188 -35.73 27.63 15.36
C ASP A 188 -34.91 26.38 15.05
N ARG A 189 -35.45 25.19 15.37
CA ARG A 189 -34.83 23.91 15.04
C ARG A 189 -34.70 23.72 13.53
N ARG A 190 -35.73 24.01 12.74
CA ARG A 190 -35.69 23.89 11.27
C ARG A 190 -34.70 24.85 10.63
N LYS A 191 -34.67 26.11 11.07
CA LYS A 191 -33.68 27.08 10.60
C LYS A 191 -32.25 26.62 10.86
N TRP A 192 -32.01 25.96 12.00
CA TRP A 192 -30.70 25.42 12.35
C TRP A 192 -30.32 24.23 11.44
N GLU A 193 -31.24 23.29 11.22
CA GLU A 193 -31.03 22.14 10.33
C GLU A 193 -30.76 22.58 8.88
N GLU A 194 -31.48 23.58 8.36
CA GLU A 194 -31.26 24.14 7.02
C GLU A 194 -29.89 24.81 6.88
N ARG A 195 -29.49 25.63 7.87
CA ARG A 195 -28.16 26.25 7.90
C ARG A 195 -27.03 25.23 7.97
N LEU A 196 -27.19 24.19 8.79
CA LEU A 196 -26.22 23.11 8.92
C LEU A 196 -26.10 22.28 7.64
N ALA A 197 -27.21 22.00 6.96
CA ALA A 197 -27.22 21.31 5.68
C ALA A 197 -26.45 22.09 4.60
N ALA A 198 -26.63 23.42 4.55
CA ALA A 198 -25.90 24.29 3.63
C ALA A 198 -24.38 24.26 3.87
N VAL A 199 -23.94 24.32 5.13
CA VAL A 199 -22.51 24.19 5.48
C VAL A 199 -21.95 22.82 5.09
N ASN A 200 -22.67 21.73 5.37
CA ASN A 200 -22.20 20.38 5.08
C ASN A 200 -22.11 20.05 3.58
N GLU A 201 -23.02 20.58 2.76
CA GLU A 201 -22.95 20.38 1.30
C GLU A 201 -21.70 21.02 0.71
N VAL A 202 -21.42 22.28 1.07
CA VAL A 202 -20.24 22.97 0.55
C VAL A 202 -18.95 22.43 1.17
N GLY A 203 -18.98 21.98 2.42
CA GLY A 203 -17.87 21.23 3.03
C GLY A 203 -17.40 20.04 2.19
N ARG A 204 -18.35 19.30 1.59
CA ARG A 204 -18.04 18.22 0.64
C ARG A 204 -17.43 18.73 -0.65
N GLU A 205 -17.94 19.83 -1.22
CA GLU A 205 -17.35 20.44 -2.42
C GLU A 205 -15.91 20.91 -2.19
N LEU A 206 -15.64 21.52 -1.02
CA LEU A 206 -14.31 21.99 -0.65
C LEU A 206 -13.28 20.86 -0.59
N THR A 207 -13.68 19.69 -0.07
CA THR A 207 -12.80 18.52 0.05
C THR A 207 -12.38 17.96 -1.32
N LEU A 208 -13.18 18.21 -2.37
CA LEU A 208 -12.89 17.78 -3.75
C LEU A 208 -12.01 18.78 -4.51
N LEU A 209 -11.78 19.98 -3.97
CA LEU A 209 -10.92 20.97 -4.58
C LEU A 209 -9.46 20.53 -4.47
N ARG A 210 -8.82 20.34 -5.62
CA ARG A 210 -7.37 20.11 -5.69
C ARG A 210 -6.56 21.40 -5.61
N ASN A 211 -7.16 22.53 -5.96
CA ASN A 211 -6.47 23.81 -6.01
C ASN A 211 -6.72 24.61 -4.73
N SER A 212 -5.68 24.72 -3.91
CA SER A 212 -5.69 25.47 -2.64
C SER A 212 -6.05 26.96 -2.81
N ARG A 213 -5.83 27.56 -4.00
CA ARG A 213 -6.13 28.97 -4.26
C ARG A 213 -7.62 29.29 -4.34
N LEU A 214 -8.46 28.31 -4.69
CA LEU A 214 -9.92 28.51 -4.81
C LEU A 214 -10.67 28.25 -3.50
N ILE A 215 -10.01 27.61 -2.53
CA ILE A 215 -10.57 27.30 -1.21
C ILE A 215 -11.09 28.56 -0.50
N PRO A 216 -10.30 29.65 -0.33
CA PRO A 216 -10.77 30.77 0.48
C PRO A 216 -11.98 31.49 -0.11
N GLU A 217 -12.05 31.65 -1.44
CA GLU A 217 -13.21 32.26 -2.11
C GLU A 217 -14.49 31.45 -1.86
N ARG A 218 -14.40 30.12 -1.97
CA ARG A 218 -15.54 29.22 -1.76
C ARG A 218 -15.98 29.15 -0.31
N VAL A 219 -15.03 29.09 0.63
CA VAL A 219 -15.31 29.08 2.07
C VAL A 219 -16.02 30.37 2.49
N MET A 220 -15.54 31.52 2.00
CA MET A 220 -16.08 32.82 2.37
C MET A 220 -17.44 33.11 1.76
N ASP A 221 -17.68 32.72 0.51
CA ASP A 221 -19.02 32.76 -0.11
C ASP A 221 -20.01 31.85 0.62
N THR A 222 -19.55 30.70 1.11
CA THR A 222 -20.39 29.82 1.92
C THR A 222 -20.70 30.43 3.27
N ALA A 223 -19.67 30.89 3.99
CA ALA A 223 -19.83 31.54 5.27
C ALA A 223 -20.81 32.70 5.17
N GLY A 224 -20.73 33.53 4.12
CA GLY A 224 -21.61 34.69 3.94
C GLY A 224 -23.07 34.36 3.64
N ARG A 225 -23.35 33.14 3.14
CA ARG A 225 -24.73 32.64 2.96
C ARG A 225 -25.37 32.15 4.26
N VAL A 226 -24.58 31.68 5.22
CA VAL A 226 -25.09 31.05 6.45
C VAL A 226 -24.94 31.94 7.69
N ILE A 227 -23.92 32.79 7.70
CA ILE A 227 -23.57 33.71 8.78
C ILE A 227 -23.55 35.12 8.21
N ALA A 228 -24.30 36.04 8.82
CA ALA A 228 -24.20 37.45 8.45
C ALA A 228 -22.90 38.03 9.02
N PHE A 229 -22.01 38.52 8.15
CA PHE A 229 -20.82 39.27 8.52
C PHE A 229 -20.53 40.34 7.46
N ASP A 230 -19.80 41.38 7.85
CA ASP A 230 -19.39 42.46 6.94
C ASP A 230 -18.06 42.12 6.27
N ARG A 231 -17.16 41.48 7.02
CA ARG A 231 -15.83 41.09 6.57
C ARG A 231 -15.41 39.72 7.10
N GLY A 232 -14.78 38.91 6.26
CA GLY A 232 -14.19 37.62 6.64
C GLY A 232 -12.66 37.67 6.55
N LEU A 233 -11.98 36.96 7.43
CA LEU A 233 -10.53 36.80 7.41
C LEU A 233 -10.18 35.33 7.14
N TYR A 234 -9.31 35.09 6.18
CA TYR A 234 -8.72 33.78 5.94
C TYR A 234 -7.21 33.87 6.09
N GLY A 235 -6.62 32.99 6.89
CA GLY A 235 -5.17 32.91 7.05
C GLY A 235 -4.65 31.49 7.01
N VAL A 236 -3.55 31.25 6.30
CA VAL A 236 -2.86 29.95 6.23
C VAL A 236 -1.56 30.03 7.01
N TRP A 237 -1.36 29.09 7.92
CA TRP A 237 -0.16 28.97 8.74
C TRP A 237 0.82 28.00 8.11
N ASP A 238 2.05 28.45 7.85
CA ASP A 238 3.16 27.60 7.48
C ASP A 238 4.09 27.41 8.68
N GLU A 239 4.00 26.25 9.30
CA GLU A 239 4.81 25.88 10.46
C GLU A 239 6.30 25.74 10.14
N SER A 240 6.66 25.45 8.88
CA SER A 240 8.07 25.28 8.49
C SER A 240 8.83 26.60 8.42
N VAL A 241 8.12 27.67 8.05
CA VAL A 241 8.67 29.03 7.95
C VAL A 241 8.33 29.86 9.20
N GLY A 242 7.33 29.45 9.98
CA GLY A 242 6.85 30.19 11.14
C GLY A 242 6.10 31.46 10.75
N GLU A 243 5.44 31.47 9.58
CA GLU A 243 4.74 32.61 9.03
C GLU A 243 3.27 32.27 8.69
N MET A 244 2.36 33.21 8.94
CA MET A 244 0.96 33.16 8.51
C MET A 244 0.71 34.11 7.36
N GLN A 245 0.12 33.63 6.27
CA GLN A 245 -0.36 34.49 5.18
C GLN A 245 -1.85 34.75 5.37
N CYS A 246 -2.26 36.02 5.44
CA CYS A 246 -3.62 36.42 5.74
C CYS A 246 -4.21 37.29 4.61
N GLN A 247 -5.51 37.14 4.37
CA GLN A 247 -6.27 37.94 3.42
C GLN A 247 -7.72 38.14 3.90
N TYR A 248 -8.26 39.33 3.66
CA TYR A 248 -9.67 39.62 3.93
C TYR A 248 -10.54 39.30 2.71
N TYR A 249 -11.78 38.96 2.98
CA TYR A 249 -12.79 38.61 1.99
C TYR A 249 -14.12 39.25 2.35
N ARG A 250 -14.90 39.56 1.32
CA ARG A 250 -16.29 40.00 1.45
C ARG A 250 -17.21 38.80 1.64
N ASN A 251 -18.44 39.05 2.06
CA ASN A 251 -19.46 38.01 2.25
C ASN A 251 -19.92 37.30 0.95
N ASP A 252 -19.50 37.78 -0.22
CA ASP A 252 -19.69 37.13 -1.54
C ASP A 252 -18.46 36.33 -1.99
N GLY A 253 -17.51 36.09 -1.09
CA GLY A 253 -16.29 35.32 -1.35
C GLY A 253 -15.20 36.07 -2.12
N ARG A 254 -15.41 37.34 -2.49
CA ARG A 254 -14.40 38.12 -3.22
C ARG A 254 -13.31 38.63 -2.29
N PRO A 255 -12.03 38.55 -2.69
CA PRO A 255 -10.93 39.08 -1.88
C PRO A 255 -11.02 40.61 -1.74
N GLU A 256 -10.67 41.09 -0.55
CA GLU A 256 -10.62 42.50 -0.19
C GLU A 256 -9.21 42.87 0.29
N GLY A 257 -8.54 43.76 -0.45
CA GLY A 257 -7.17 44.19 -0.13
C GLY A 257 -6.09 43.18 -0.56
N SER A 258 -4.85 43.46 -0.15
CA SER A 258 -3.66 42.65 -0.46
C SER A 258 -3.41 41.59 0.62
N ILE A 259 -2.75 40.50 0.26
CA ILE A 259 -2.25 39.50 1.22
C ILE A 259 -1.16 40.14 2.10
N TRP A 260 -1.20 39.90 3.40
CA TRP A 260 -0.13 40.27 4.34
C TRP A 260 0.40 39.04 5.09
N ARG A 261 1.59 39.17 5.70
CA ARG A 261 2.21 38.10 6.48
C ARG A 261 2.37 38.51 7.93
N LEU A 262 2.21 37.53 8.83
CA LEU A 262 2.47 37.66 10.26
C LEU A 262 3.53 36.61 10.63
N GLY A 263 4.56 37.02 11.36
CA GLY A 263 5.64 36.13 11.80
C GLY A 263 5.72 36.02 13.32
N GLU A 264 6.80 35.45 13.85
CA GLU A 264 6.99 35.33 15.30
C GLU A 264 7.02 36.68 16.05
N ALA A 265 7.42 37.75 15.37
CA ALA A 265 7.44 39.11 15.93
C ALA A 265 6.03 39.69 16.17
N ASP A 266 4.99 39.09 15.58
CA ASP A 266 3.60 39.50 15.67
C ASP A 266 2.80 38.65 16.70
N ALA A 267 3.49 38.06 17.68
CA ALA A 267 2.91 37.12 18.64
C ALA A 267 1.68 37.63 19.40
N ASP A 268 1.57 38.94 19.62
CA ASP A 268 0.49 39.59 20.37
C ASP A 268 -0.79 39.82 19.53
N ARG A 269 -0.74 39.52 18.22
CA ARG A 269 -1.91 39.64 17.35
C ARG A 269 -2.92 38.52 17.63
N LEU A 270 -4.21 38.86 17.58
CA LEU A 270 -5.32 37.92 17.80
C LEU A 270 -5.23 36.70 16.87
N GLU A 271 -4.87 36.93 15.60
CA GLU A 271 -4.72 35.87 14.63
C GLU A 271 -3.64 34.87 15.04
N MET A 272 -2.54 35.38 15.62
CA MET A 272 -1.43 34.54 16.07
C MET A 272 -1.75 33.82 17.39
N ILE A 273 -2.48 34.47 18.29
CA ILE A 273 -2.97 33.86 19.53
C ILE A 273 -3.88 32.67 19.22
N VAL A 274 -4.81 32.82 18.29
CA VAL A 274 -5.75 31.75 17.88
C VAL A 274 -5.02 30.56 17.27
N VAL A 275 -4.04 30.79 16.39
CA VAL A 275 -3.27 29.70 15.79
C VAL A 275 -2.38 28.98 16.80
N ARG A 276 -1.75 29.70 17.73
CA ARG A 276 -0.87 29.11 18.77
C ARG A 276 -1.63 28.38 19.87
N SER A 277 -2.72 28.96 20.36
CA SER A 277 -3.58 28.32 21.37
C SER A 277 -4.40 27.18 20.78
N GLY A 278 -4.77 27.29 19.50
CA GLY A 278 -5.77 26.44 18.90
C GLY A 278 -7.16 26.65 19.53
N GLU A 279 -7.42 27.74 20.23
CA GLU A 279 -8.73 28.01 20.82
C GLU A 279 -9.51 29.05 20.01
N THR A 280 -10.83 28.94 20.03
CA THR A 280 -11.71 29.91 19.37
C THR A 280 -11.85 31.14 20.25
N VAL A 281 -11.66 32.31 19.67
CA VAL A 281 -11.78 33.60 20.37
C VAL A 281 -13.01 34.33 19.84
N ASN A 282 -13.93 34.67 20.74
CA ASN A 282 -15.12 35.45 20.44
C ASN A 282 -15.00 36.80 21.15
N ILE A 283 -15.08 37.89 20.37
CA ILE A 283 -14.96 39.25 20.87
C ILE A 283 -16.33 39.94 20.70
N PRO A 284 -17.12 40.05 21.79
CA PRO A 284 -18.45 40.62 21.75
C PRO A 284 -18.46 42.17 21.61
N ASP A 285 -17.40 42.86 22.04
CA ASP A 285 -17.15 44.29 21.77
C ASP A 285 -15.67 44.62 22.00
N THR A 286 -14.99 45.19 21.00
CA THR A 286 -13.56 45.58 21.07
C THR A 286 -13.31 46.89 21.82
N ARG A 287 -14.33 47.59 22.31
CA ARG A 287 -14.17 48.87 23.05
C ARG A 287 -13.93 48.74 24.55
N GLY A 288 -13.95 47.55 25.14
CA GLY A 288 -13.90 47.43 26.60
C GLY A 288 -13.42 46.09 27.14
N ASP A 289 -12.16 45.73 26.91
CA ASP A 289 -11.46 44.90 27.90
C ASP A 289 -10.60 45.82 28.78
N ALA A 290 -11.09 46.00 30.01
CA ALA A 290 -10.35 46.57 31.13
C ALA A 290 -9.43 45.52 31.81
N ASP A 291 -9.29 44.32 31.23
CA ASP A 291 -8.36 43.28 31.68
C ASP A 291 -7.23 43.06 30.66
N GLY A 292 -6.38 44.07 30.51
CA GLY A 292 -4.93 43.87 30.38
C GLY A 292 -4.31 43.37 29.07
N ALA A 293 -5.05 43.12 27.99
CA ALA A 293 -4.45 42.83 26.67
C ALA A 293 -4.45 44.09 25.77
N PRO A 294 -3.29 44.65 25.39
CA PRO A 294 -3.26 45.77 24.46
C PRO A 294 -3.59 45.27 23.06
N VAL A 295 -4.85 45.44 22.61
CA VAL A 295 -5.20 45.26 21.19
C VAL A 295 -4.66 46.47 20.42
N SER A 296 -3.38 46.41 20.04
CA SER A 296 -2.75 47.41 19.20
C SER A 296 -3.06 47.17 17.72
N GLY A 297 -3.86 48.07 17.14
CA GLY A 297 -3.94 48.29 15.68
C GLY A 297 -5.36 48.25 15.12
N GLY A 298 -6.00 49.40 14.87
CA GLY A 298 -7.15 49.50 13.94
C GLY A 298 -8.48 48.81 14.29
N TYR A 299 -8.53 47.84 15.22
CA TYR A 299 -9.72 47.03 15.55
C TYR A 299 -10.75 47.73 16.46
N ALA A 300 -10.79 49.06 16.51
CA ALA A 300 -11.66 49.78 17.43
C ALA A 300 -13.13 49.79 16.95
N GLY A 301 -13.99 48.95 17.56
CA GLY A 301 -15.44 48.95 17.35
C GLY A 301 -15.98 47.82 16.47
N LEU A 302 -15.22 46.72 16.33
CA LEU A 302 -15.62 45.51 15.63
C LEU A 302 -16.08 44.42 16.61
N THR A 303 -17.08 43.65 16.22
CA THR A 303 -17.46 42.36 16.84
C THR A 303 -16.92 41.25 15.96
N GLY A 304 -16.25 40.23 16.51
CA GLY A 304 -15.58 39.22 15.70
C GLY A 304 -15.50 37.84 16.33
N VAL A 305 -15.59 36.80 15.51
CA VAL A 305 -15.34 35.41 15.90
C VAL A 305 -14.17 34.88 15.08
N TYR A 306 -13.13 34.42 15.76
CA TYR A 306 -11.90 33.89 15.18
C TYR A 306 -11.77 32.41 15.55
N VAL A 307 -11.81 31.53 14.55
CA VAL A 307 -11.75 30.09 14.73
C VAL A 307 -10.47 29.52 14.09
N PRO A 308 -9.77 28.60 14.77
CA PRO A 308 -8.61 27.92 14.19
C PRO A 308 -9.07 26.86 13.19
N MET A 309 -8.37 26.80 12.05
CA MET A 309 -8.51 25.72 11.08
C MET A 309 -7.66 24.53 11.54
N LYS A 310 -8.30 23.46 12.02
CA LYS A 310 -7.63 22.29 12.58
C LYS A 310 -7.82 21.03 11.72
N ALA A 311 -6.70 20.43 11.32
CA ALA A 311 -6.64 19.10 10.71
C ALA A 311 -6.05 18.13 11.75
N GLY A 312 -6.89 17.32 12.39
CA GLY A 312 -6.49 16.48 13.52
C GLY A 312 -6.01 17.33 14.71
N THR A 313 -4.76 17.14 15.14
CA THR A 313 -4.13 17.91 16.22
C THR A 313 -3.36 19.14 15.74
N ARG A 314 -3.23 19.34 14.42
CA ARG A 314 -2.45 20.42 13.81
C ARG A 314 -3.33 21.59 13.42
N VAL A 315 -2.89 22.81 13.74
CA VAL A 315 -3.53 24.04 13.27
C VAL A 315 -2.87 24.47 11.97
N VAL A 316 -3.65 24.52 10.89
CA VAL A 316 -3.17 24.87 9.54
C VAL A 316 -3.48 26.32 9.16
N GLY A 317 -4.20 27.05 10.03
CA GLY A 317 -4.52 28.45 9.82
C GLY A 317 -5.69 28.95 10.65
N ILE A 318 -6.31 30.03 10.19
CA ILE A 318 -7.40 30.73 10.87
C ILE A 318 -8.51 31.13 9.88
N LEU A 319 -9.74 31.09 10.35
CA LEU A 319 -10.90 31.64 9.68
C LEU A 319 -11.61 32.59 10.65
N ALA A 320 -12.03 33.78 10.21
CA ALA A 320 -12.76 34.71 11.06
C ALA A 320 -13.91 35.39 10.33
N ALA A 321 -14.90 35.82 11.11
CA ALA A 321 -16.01 36.63 10.67
C ALA A 321 -16.13 37.87 11.56
N GLU A 322 -16.25 39.04 10.95
CA GLU A 322 -16.24 40.36 11.60
C GLU A 322 -17.47 41.17 11.18
N ARG A 323 -18.03 41.91 12.14
CA ARG A 323 -19.12 42.87 11.93
C ARG A 323 -18.69 44.27 12.35
N TRP A 324 -19.15 45.26 11.59
CA TRP A 324 -19.05 46.68 11.92
C TRP A 324 -20.13 47.12 12.91
N THR A 325 -21.13 46.26 13.15
CA THR A 325 -22.19 46.46 14.14
C THR A 325 -21.81 45.85 15.49
N HIS A 326 -22.43 46.37 16.56
CA HIS A 326 -22.26 45.88 17.94
C HIS A 326 -23.13 44.65 18.25
N GLU A 327 -23.69 43.98 17.23
CA GLU A 327 -24.48 42.78 17.44
C GLU A 327 -23.56 41.56 17.64
N PRO A 328 -23.58 40.92 18.83
CA PRO A 328 -22.75 39.76 19.10
C PRO A 328 -23.12 38.60 18.18
N PHE A 329 -22.11 37.83 17.76
CA PHE A 329 -22.35 36.56 17.07
C PHE A 329 -23.05 35.57 18.01
N SER A 330 -24.06 34.87 17.51
CA SER A 330 -24.75 33.84 18.28
C SER A 330 -23.87 32.61 18.47
N ALA A 331 -24.17 31.78 19.48
CA ALA A 331 -23.50 30.49 19.65
C ALA A 331 -23.63 29.60 18.41
N THR A 332 -24.76 29.72 17.68
CA THR A 332 -24.99 29.06 16.40
C THR A 332 -24.03 29.55 15.32
N ASP A 333 -23.81 30.86 15.20
CA ASP A 333 -22.89 31.41 14.21
C ASP A 333 -21.45 30.95 14.47
N GLN A 334 -21.05 30.94 15.74
CA GLN A 334 -19.73 30.42 16.15
C GLN A 334 -19.58 28.94 15.77
N GLN A 335 -20.57 28.09 16.06
CA GLN A 335 -20.53 26.67 15.70
C GLN A 335 -20.44 26.45 14.18
N LEU A 336 -21.24 27.18 13.39
CA LEU A 336 -21.22 27.06 11.93
C LEU A 336 -19.86 27.47 11.35
N LEU A 337 -19.26 28.55 11.85
CA LEU A 337 -17.93 29.00 11.40
C LEU A 337 -16.86 27.97 11.77
N GLN A 338 -16.96 27.35 12.94
CA GLN A 338 -16.03 26.33 13.41
C GLN A 338 -16.11 25.05 12.56
N ILE A 339 -17.31 24.64 12.14
CA ILE A 339 -17.50 23.52 11.20
C ILE A 339 -16.87 23.85 9.84
N LEU A 340 -17.11 25.05 9.31
CA LEU A 340 -16.49 25.51 8.07
C LEU A 340 -14.97 25.53 8.19
N ALA A 341 -14.42 26.05 9.29
CA ALA A 341 -12.98 26.08 9.53
C ALA A 341 -12.37 24.67 9.59
N HIS A 342 -13.06 23.71 10.21
CA HIS A 342 -12.60 22.32 10.24
C HIS A 342 -12.60 21.68 8.85
N GLN A 343 -13.67 21.83 8.08
CA GLN A 343 -13.75 21.31 6.71
C GLN A 343 -12.71 21.96 5.79
N THR A 344 -12.49 23.26 5.97
CA THR A 344 -11.45 24.02 5.25
C THR A 344 -10.05 23.51 5.57
N ALA A 345 -9.78 23.21 6.84
CA ALA A 345 -8.51 22.64 7.27
C ALA A 345 -8.23 21.29 6.59
N VAL A 346 -9.24 20.42 6.53
CA VAL A 346 -9.14 19.11 5.86
C VAL A 346 -8.90 19.30 4.36
N ALA A 347 -9.62 20.21 3.70
CA ALA A 347 -9.43 20.50 2.28
C ALA A 347 -8.02 21.04 1.98
N LEU A 348 -7.49 21.91 2.83
CA LEU A 348 -6.14 22.46 2.68
C LEU A 348 -5.05 21.39 2.84
N GLU A 349 -5.20 20.50 3.83
CA GLU A 349 -4.26 19.39 4.03
C GLU A 349 -4.32 18.40 2.86
N ASN A 350 -5.52 18.11 2.33
CA ASN A 350 -5.66 17.25 1.16
C ASN A 350 -4.98 17.87 -0.07
N ALA A 351 -5.17 19.16 -0.33
CA ALA A 351 -4.50 19.84 -1.44
C ALA A 351 -2.97 19.76 -1.30
N ARG A 352 -2.44 20.03 -0.09
CA ARG A 352 -1.00 19.90 0.20
C ARG A 352 -0.47 18.48 -0.03
N LEU A 353 -1.20 17.47 0.42
CA LEU A 353 -0.84 16.07 0.22
C LEU A 353 -0.89 15.67 -1.26
N TYR A 354 -1.84 16.20 -2.04
CA TYR A 354 -1.89 15.97 -3.48
C TYR A 354 -0.68 16.56 -4.19
N ASP A 355 -0.30 17.80 -3.88
CA ASP A 355 0.90 18.43 -4.44
C ASP A 355 2.16 17.61 -4.09
N GLU A 356 2.30 17.16 -2.84
CA GLU A 356 3.41 16.33 -2.39
C GLU A 356 3.46 14.96 -3.10
N ILE A 357 2.30 14.34 -3.34
CA ILE A 357 2.20 13.10 -4.10
C ILE A 357 2.58 13.32 -5.57
N GLU A 358 2.12 14.41 -6.19
CA GLU A 358 2.41 14.71 -7.59
C GLU A 358 3.91 14.95 -7.81
N ASP A 359 4.54 15.75 -6.95
CA ASP A 359 6.00 15.94 -6.92
C ASP A 359 6.74 14.61 -6.75
N ARG A 360 6.25 13.74 -5.87
CA ARG A 360 6.86 12.42 -5.62
C ARG A 360 6.71 11.49 -6.82
N VAL A 361 5.59 11.55 -7.53
CA VAL A 361 5.35 10.77 -8.76
C VAL A 361 6.29 11.23 -9.86
N GLU A 362 6.48 12.53 -10.05
CA GLU A 362 7.41 13.07 -11.03
C GLU A 362 8.86 12.68 -10.72
N GLU A 363 9.27 12.79 -9.45
CA GLU A 363 10.59 12.36 -9.00
C GLU A 363 10.84 10.87 -9.26
N LEU A 364 9.89 10.00 -8.90
CA LEU A 364 9.99 8.56 -9.13
C LEU A 364 10.01 8.23 -10.64
N ALA A 365 9.22 8.94 -11.45
CA ALA A 365 9.24 8.76 -12.90
C ALA A 365 10.58 9.17 -13.52
N ALA A 366 11.21 10.25 -13.03
CA ALA A 366 12.55 10.66 -13.45
C ALA A 366 13.60 9.60 -13.08
N LEU A 367 13.60 9.12 -11.84
CA LEU A 367 14.52 8.07 -11.37
C LEU A 367 14.34 6.76 -12.15
N ASN A 368 13.10 6.36 -12.44
CA ASN A 368 12.81 5.13 -13.17
C ASN A 368 13.27 5.21 -14.64
N ARG A 369 13.13 6.37 -15.29
CA ARG A 369 13.68 6.59 -16.65
C ARG A 369 15.21 6.45 -16.67
N ILE A 370 15.88 7.00 -15.67
CA ILE A 370 17.34 6.87 -15.49
C ILE A 370 17.72 5.40 -15.30
N ALA A 371 17.03 4.69 -14.40
CA ALA A 371 17.30 3.27 -14.11
C ALA A 371 17.08 2.37 -15.35
N GLN A 372 16.03 2.62 -16.14
CA GLN A 372 15.78 1.88 -17.38
C GLN A 372 16.86 2.08 -18.43
N ALA A 373 17.38 3.31 -18.58
CA ALA A 373 18.47 3.59 -19.52
C ALA A 373 19.79 2.91 -19.10
N ILE A 374 20.06 2.83 -17.80
CA ILE A 374 21.29 2.20 -17.29
C ILE A 374 21.22 0.66 -17.43
N ASN A 375 20.06 0.05 -17.21
CA ASN A 375 19.90 -1.41 -17.23
C ASN A 375 19.77 -2.02 -18.64
N SER A 376 19.82 -1.24 -19.71
CA SER A 376 19.68 -1.77 -21.09
C SER A 376 20.94 -2.45 -21.63
N SER A 377 22.10 -2.29 -20.98
CA SER A 377 23.37 -2.92 -21.36
C SER A 377 23.80 -3.97 -20.35
N LEU A 378 24.08 -5.19 -20.83
CA LEU A 378 24.74 -6.24 -20.04
C LEU A 378 26.27 -6.16 -20.11
N GLU A 379 26.80 -5.26 -20.94
CA GLU A 379 28.23 -4.99 -21.04
C GLU A 379 28.62 -3.87 -20.09
N TRP A 380 29.62 -4.17 -19.27
CA TRP A 380 30.13 -3.30 -18.22
C TRP A 380 30.60 -1.94 -18.77
N GLN A 381 31.41 -1.96 -19.83
CA GLN A 381 32.00 -0.75 -20.41
C GLN A 381 30.94 0.15 -21.06
N ALA A 382 29.96 -0.45 -21.74
CA ALA A 382 28.84 0.30 -22.31
C ALA A 382 27.94 0.92 -21.23
N THR A 383 27.75 0.23 -20.10
CA THR A 383 26.99 0.76 -18.96
C THR A 383 27.64 2.02 -18.38
N LEU A 384 28.95 2.02 -18.20
CA LEU A 384 29.70 3.19 -17.72
C LEU A 384 29.56 4.40 -18.65
N ASN A 385 29.63 4.18 -19.96
CA ASN A 385 29.48 5.26 -20.96
C ASN A 385 28.06 5.85 -20.92
N VAL A 386 27.03 5.00 -20.85
CA VAL A 386 25.64 5.45 -20.74
C VAL A 386 25.44 6.28 -19.47
N VAL A 387 25.98 5.85 -18.33
CA VAL A 387 25.92 6.61 -17.07
C VAL A 387 26.56 7.99 -17.22
N ALA A 388 27.76 8.07 -17.80
CA ALA A 388 28.47 9.33 -18.00
C ALA A 388 27.69 10.29 -18.91
N GLU A 389 27.13 9.78 -20.02
CA GLU A 389 26.31 10.57 -20.94
C GLU A 389 25.01 11.07 -20.32
N GLN A 390 24.34 10.25 -19.49
CA GLN A 390 23.12 10.65 -18.81
C GLN A 390 23.40 11.75 -17.78
N ALA A 391 24.48 11.63 -17.01
CA ALA A 391 24.92 12.67 -16.09
C ALA A 391 25.23 13.99 -16.82
N LEU A 392 25.89 13.91 -17.98
CA LEU A 392 26.24 15.07 -18.80
C LEU A 392 24.98 15.85 -19.22
N ARG A 393 23.95 15.14 -19.72
CA ARG A 393 22.68 15.73 -20.16
C ARG A 393 21.84 16.25 -19.00
N LEU A 394 21.83 15.53 -17.87
CA LEU A 394 20.98 15.85 -16.73
C LEU A 394 21.42 17.13 -16.01
N LEU A 395 22.74 17.37 -15.92
CA LEU A 395 23.31 18.45 -15.12
C LEU A 395 23.76 19.68 -15.92
N ASP A 396 23.69 19.62 -17.25
CA ASP A 396 24.16 20.68 -18.15
C ASP A 396 25.59 21.16 -17.82
N VAL A 397 26.53 20.21 -17.95
CA VAL A 397 27.95 20.40 -17.61
C VAL A 397 28.84 20.13 -18.83
N ALA A 398 30.05 20.70 -18.85
CA ALA A 398 30.98 20.55 -19.97
C ALA A 398 31.57 19.13 -20.09
N ALA A 399 31.80 18.47 -18.96
CA ALA A 399 32.34 17.11 -18.93
C ALA A 399 31.86 16.31 -17.71
N VAL A 400 31.80 15.00 -17.88
CA VAL A 400 31.58 14.02 -16.82
C VAL A 400 32.65 12.95 -16.87
N SER A 401 33.15 12.52 -15.72
CA SER A 401 34.03 11.36 -15.62
C SER A 401 33.53 10.36 -14.58
N VAL A 402 33.70 9.07 -14.86
CA VAL A 402 33.39 7.96 -13.95
C VAL A 402 34.69 7.25 -13.61
N ALA A 403 35.00 7.21 -12.32
CA ALA A 403 36.22 6.63 -11.78
C ALA A 403 35.88 5.47 -10.85
N LEU A 404 36.71 4.43 -10.85
CA LEU A 404 36.46 3.19 -10.12
C LEU A 404 37.67 2.75 -9.35
N VAL A 405 37.43 2.08 -8.23
CA VAL A 405 38.49 1.55 -7.37
C VAL A 405 39.06 0.28 -8.00
N GLU A 406 40.39 0.22 -8.13
CA GLU A 406 41.10 -1.02 -8.44
C GLU A 406 41.25 -1.89 -7.18
N GLU A 407 40.83 -3.16 -7.28
CA GLU A 407 40.91 -4.11 -6.17
C GLU A 407 42.38 -4.40 -5.81
N GLY A 408 42.71 -4.23 -4.53
CA GLY A 408 44.04 -4.51 -3.97
C GLY A 408 44.85 -3.25 -3.64
N SER A 409 45.02 -2.32 -4.60
CA SER A 409 45.80 -1.09 -4.36
C SER A 409 44.98 0.04 -3.72
N GLY A 410 43.66 0.07 -3.96
CA GLY A 410 42.80 1.19 -3.56
C GLY A 410 42.96 2.43 -4.46
N ASP A 411 43.74 2.31 -5.54
CA ASP A 411 43.89 3.36 -6.54
C ASP A 411 42.60 3.53 -7.33
N VAL A 412 42.41 4.73 -7.87
CA VAL A 412 41.22 5.09 -8.64
C VAL A 412 41.59 5.19 -10.11
N ARG A 413 40.93 4.40 -10.96
CA ARG A 413 41.09 4.46 -12.41
C ARG A 413 39.86 5.09 -13.06
N TYR A 414 40.06 6.08 -13.92
CA TYR A 414 38.98 6.60 -14.76
C TYR A 414 38.58 5.57 -15.80
N ALA A 415 37.32 5.14 -15.73
CA ALA A 415 36.81 4.03 -16.53
C ALA A 415 35.93 4.49 -17.70
N ALA A 416 35.29 5.65 -17.58
CA ALA A 416 34.53 6.29 -18.65
C ALA A 416 34.53 7.82 -18.48
N ALA A 417 34.26 8.53 -19.57
CA ALA A 417 34.06 9.97 -19.58
C ALA A 417 33.09 10.35 -20.70
N ALA A 418 32.40 11.48 -20.54
CA ALA A 418 31.50 12.07 -21.53
C ALA A 418 31.70 13.59 -21.59
N GLY A 419 31.42 14.20 -22.74
CA GLY A 419 31.61 15.65 -22.95
C GLY A 419 32.99 16.01 -23.48
N GLU A 420 33.43 17.23 -23.19
CA GLU A 420 34.71 17.76 -23.68
C GLU A 420 35.90 16.89 -23.25
N LYS A 421 36.82 16.63 -24.19
CA LYS A 421 38.06 15.85 -23.96
C LYS A 421 37.82 14.44 -23.37
N SER A 422 36.63 13.87 -23.57
CA SER A 422 36.26 12.53 -23.09
C SER A 422 37.18 11.40 -23.59
N ASP A 423 37.82 11.54 -24.75
CA ASP A 423 38.77 10.55 -25.27
C ASP A 423 40.09 10.45 -24.47
N PHE A 424 40.43 11.47 -23.67
CA PHE A 424 41.74 11.60 -23.03
C PHE A 424 41.82 11.01 -21.61
N VAL A 425 40.68 10.94 -20.94
CA VAL A 425 40.56 10.64 -19.51
C VAL A 425 40.52 9.13 -19.19
N PRO A 426 39.82 8.27 -19.96
CA PRO A 426 39.75 6.84 -19.68
C PRO A 426 41.12 6.16 -19.65
N GLY A 427 41.33 5.28 -18.66
CA GLY A 427 42.56 4.51 -18.45
C GLY A 427 43.59 5.18 -17.55
N ARG A 428 43.46 6.48 -17.23
CA ARG A 428 44.34 7.17 -16.29
C ARG A 428 44.04 6.79 -14.84
N ARG A 429 45.08 6.87 -13.99
CA ARG A 429 45.05 6.44 -12.59
C ARG A 429 45.39 7.59 -11.65
N LEU A 430 44.75 7.57 -10.48
CA LEU A 430 45.01 8.39 -9.32
C LEU A 430 45.36 7.47 -8.15
N LEU A 431 46.35 7.88 -7.35
CA LEU A 431 46.66 7.18 -6.11
C LEU A 431 45.49 7.31 -5.12
N ALA A 432 45.35 6.33 -4.22
CA ALA A 432 44.34 6.38 -3.17
C ALA A 432 44.34 7.73 -2.42
N GLY A 433 43.20 8.43 -2.39
CA GLY A 433 43.05 9.74 -1.74
C GLY A 433 43.55 10.94 -2.56
N GLN A 434 44.17 10.74 -3.72
CA GLN A 434 44.66 11.81 -4.59
C GLN A 434 43.54 12.43 -5.43
N GLY A 435 43.52 13.76 -5.50
CA GLY A 435 42.48 14.47 -6.25
C GLY A 435 41.12 14.48 -5.55
N ILE A 436 40.18 15.25 -6.10
CA ILE A 436 38.79 15.30 -5.60
C ILE A 436 38.13 13.90 -5.68
N ALA A 437 38.33 13.16 -6.78
CA ALA A 437 37.81 11.79 -6.93
C ALA A 437 38.36 10.85 -5.84
N GLY A 438 39.67 10.85 -5.62
CA GLY A 438 40.31 10.00 -4.61
C GLY A 438 39.82 10.33 -3.21
N TRP A 439 39.64 11.61 -2.89
CA TRP A 439 39.08 12.03 -1.60
C TRP A 439 37.64 11.55 -1.40
N VAL A 440 36.78 11.70 -2.41
CA VAL A 440 35.38 11.24 -2.36
C VAL A 440 35.29 9.72 -2.22
N VAL A 441 36.12 8.97 -2.93
CA VAL A 441 36.21 7.51 -2.78
C VAL A 441 36.60 7.13 -1.36
N GLN A 442 37.63 7.77 -0.81
CA GLN A 442 38.18 7.46 0.52
C GLN A 442 37.19 7.76 1.65
N HIS A 443 36.45 8.86 1.56
CA HIS A 443 35.55 9.31 2.62
C HIS A 443 34.10 8.84 2.42
N GLY A 444 33.74 8.42 1.21
CA GLY A 444 32.38 8.03 0.85
C GLY A 444 31.37 9.18 0.97
N LYS A 445 31.82 10.43 0.80
CA LYS A 445 31.00 11.64 0.94
C LYS A 445 31.05 12.49 -0.33
N PRO A 446 29.93 13.10 -0.75
CA PRO A 446 29.92 14.02 -1.89
C PRO A 446 30.76 15.27 -1.60
N ALA A 447 31.29 15.87 -2.65
CA ALA A 447 32.06 17.12 -2.61
C ALA A 447 31.58 18.06 -3.71
N VAL A 448 31.18 19.27 -3.31
CA VAL A 448 30.90 20.39 -4.23
C VAL A 448 32.06 21.36 -4.12
N VAL A 449 32.73 21.63 -5.24
CA VAL A 449 33.90 22.50 -5.34
C VAL A 449 33.55 23.62 -6.33
N PRO A 450 33.11 24.80 -5.84
CA PRO A 450 32.71 25.91 -6.71
C PRO A 450 33.86 26.51 -7.51
N ASP A 451 35.06 26.49 -6.95
CA ASP A 451 36.29 26.96 -7.58
C ASP A 451 37.44 26.01 -7.22
N VAL A 452 37.92 25.25 -8.20
CA VAL A 452 39.00 24.28 -7.97
C VAL A 452 40.36 24.92 -7.70
N THR A 453 40.55 26.19 -8.06
CA THR A 453 41.82 26.90 -7.79
C THR A 453 42.02 27.20 -6.31
N GLN A 454 40.93 27.16 -5.52
CA GLN A 454 40.92 27.40 -4.08
C GLN A 454 40.86 26.11 -3.26
N ASP A 455 40.81 24.93 -3.90
CA ASP A 455 40.69 23.65 -3.23
C ASP A 455 42.02 22.87 -3.28
N GLU A 456 42.64 22.63 -2.13
CA GLU A 456 43.92 21.91 -2.01
C GLU A 456 43.85 20.46 -2.52
N ARG A 457 42.64 19.88 -2.64
CA ARG A 457 42.43 18.52 -3.15
C ARG A 457 42.44 18.48 -4.67
N PHE A 458 42.45 19.62 -5.36
CA PHE A 458 42.44 19.64 -6.82
C PHE A 458 43.77 19.12 -7.38
N PHE A 459 43.67 18.22 -8.36
CA PHE A 459 44.81 17.61 -9.02
C PHE A 459 44.84 18.02 -10.49
N ASP A 460 45.70 18.97 -10.83
CA ASP A 460 45.71 19.71 -12.09
C ASP A 460 46.49 19.04 -13.24
N GLU A 461 47.12 17.88 -13.00
CA GLU A 461 47.99 17.23 -14.01
C GLU A 461 47.20 16.88 -15.27
N PHE A 462 45.96 16.40 -15.13
CA PHE A 462 45.12 16.04 -16.27
C PHE A 462 44.65 17.26 -17.06
N ASP A 463 44.39 18.38 -16.40
CA ASP A 463 44.07 19.66 -17.05
C ASP A 463 45.26 20.16 -17.88
N ARG A 464 46.46 20.14 -17.28
CA ARG A 464 47.70 20.53 -17.97
C ARG A 464 48.00 19.69 -19.20
N LEU A 465 47.70 18.39 -19.15
CA LEU A 465 47.97 17.47 -20.25
C LEU A 465 46.87 17.46 -21.34
N SER A 466 45.62 17.73 -20.98
CA SER A 466 44.48 17.72 -21.92
C SER A 466 44.21 19.09 -22.56
N GLY A 467 44.70 20.17 -21.94
CA GLY A 467 44.36 21.55 -22.28
C GLY A 467 42.94 21.94 -21.89
N PHE A 468 42.26 21.12 -21.08
CA PHE A 468 40.96 21.44 -20.48
C PHE A 468 41.16 22.22 -19.18
N THR A 469 40.35 23.24 -18.95
CA THR A 469 40.41 24.04 -17.72
C THR A 469 39.21 23.72 -16.85
N THR A 470 39.44 23.01 -15.77
CA THR A 470 38.46 22.76 -14.72
C THR A 470 38.31 24.04 -13.88
N ARG A 471 37.06 24.48 -13.70
CA ARG A 471 36.67 25.64 -12.90
C ARG A 471 35.88 25.20 -11.67
N SER A 472 34.88 24.36 -11.86
CA SER A 472 34.02 23.85 -10.79
C SER A 472 33.78 22.34 -10.94
N VAL A 473 33.64 21.65 -9.82
CA VAL A 473 33.45 20.18 -9.78
C VAL A 473 32.37 19.82 -8.76
N LEU A 474 31.43 18.97 -9.18
CA LEU A 474 30.55 18.21 -8.29
C LEU A 474 30.95 16.74 -8.39
N CYS A 475 31.40 16.15 -7.28
CA CYS A 475 31.86 14.77 -7.23
C CYS A 475 31.05 13.99 -6.18
N VAL A 476 30.49 12.85 -6.55
CA VAL A 476 29.71 12.00 -5.63
C VAL A 476 30.20 10.54 -5.68
N PRO A 477 30.11 9.79 -4.57
CA PRO A 477 30.59 8.42 -4.52
C PRO A 477 29.62 7.45 -5.21
N LEU A 478 30.17 6.41 -5.85
CA LEU A 478 29.42 5.25 -6.33
C LEU A 478 29.45 4.19 -5.22
N GLN A 479 28.30 3.92 -4.59
CA GLN A 479 28.21 3.05 -3.42
C GLN A 479 27.25 1.88 -3.66
N VAL A 480 27.68 0.68 -3.29
CA VAL A 480 26.87 -0.55 -3.28
C VAL A 480 27.08 -1.24 -1.94
N ASP A 481 25.99 -1.59 -1.25
CA ASP A 481 26.00 -2.27 0.06
C ASP A 481 26.95 -1.64 1.09
N GLY A 482 26.99 -0.29 1.13
CA GLY A 482 27.83 0.48 2.05
C GLY A 482 29.32 0.52 1.68
N ARG A 483 29.73 -0.02 0.53
CA ARG A 483 31.10 0.06 0.00
C ARG A 483 31.18 1.04 -1.16
N THR A 484 32.16 1.94 -1.12
CA THR A 484 32.45 2.85 -2.24
C THR A 484 33.27 2.11 -3.29
N ILE A 485 32.67 1.89 -4.46
CA ILE A 485 33.30 1.20 -5.60
C ILE A 485 33.90 2.16 -6.62
N GLY A 486 33.65 3.46 -6.46
CA GLY A 486 34.13 4.51 -7.35
C GLY A 486 33.55 5.88 -7.04
N ALA A 487 33.67 6.81 -7.98
CA ALA A 487 33.10 8.15 -7.92
C ALA A 487 32.69 8.61 -9.33
N ILE A 488 31.68 9.49 -9.40
CA ILE A 488 31.29 10.20 -10.62
C ILE A 488 31.46 11.70 -10.41
N GLN A 489 32.03 12.37 -11.41
CA GLN A 489 32.35 13.79 -11.39
C GLN A 489 31.62 14.51 -12.52
N ALA A 490 30.96 15.61 -12.19
CA ALA A 490 30.41 16.56 -13.13
C ALA A 490 31.24 17.86 -13.06
N ILE A 491 31.65 18.37 -14.23
CA ILE A 491 32.70 19.39 -14.33
C ILE A 491 32.21 20.57 -15.18
N ASN A 492 32.41 21.79 -14.67
CA ASN A 492 32.05 23.05 -15.32
C ASN A 492 30.57 23.11 -15.72
N LYS A 493 29.67 23.36 -14.76
CA LYS A 493 28.27 23.64 -15.06
C LYS A 493 28.13 24.90 -15.92
N SER A 494 27.21 24.88 -16.89
CA SER A 494 27.03 25.98 -17.85
C SER A 494 26.71 27.34 -17.18
N ASN A 495 26.08 27.33 -16.00
CA ASN A 495 25.81 28.51 -15.19
C ASN A 495 26.86 28.82 -14.10
N ASP A 496 27.99 28.10 -14.12
CA ASP A 496 29.14 28.18 -13.20
C ASP A 496 28.84 27.93 -11.70
N ARG A 497 27.65 27.41 -11.33
CA ARG A 497 27.32 27.09 -9.92
C ARG A 497 26.47 25.84 -9.77
N PHE A 498 27.01 24.86 -9.03
CA PHE A 498 26.25 23.70 -8.55
C PHE A 498 25.39 24.07 -7.34
N ASP A 499 24.12 23.67 -7.36
CA ASP A 499 23.18 23.86 -6.26
C ASP A 499 22.87 22.52 -5.53
N HIS A 500 21.95 22.57 -4.57
CA HIS A 500 21.55 21.40 -3.80
C HIS A 500 20.78 20.38 -4.66
N GLU A 501 20.11 20.83 -5.71
CA GLU A 501 19.35 19.98 -6.61
C GLU A 501 20.29 19.17 -7.50
N ASP A 502 21.34 19.78 -8.05
CA ASP A 502 22.38 19.09 -8.81
C ASP A 502 23.02 17.96 -8.00
N MET A 503 23.39 18.25 -6.74
CA MET A 503 23.98 17.27 -5.84
C MET A 503 23.01 16.11 -5.58
N ARG A 504 21.72 16.41 -5.38
CA ARG A 504 20.68 15.38 -5.17
C ARG A 504 20.52 14.49 -6.40
N LEU A 505 20.42 15.10 -7.59
CA LEU A 505 20.26 14.39 -8.86
C LEU A 505 21.47 13.50 -9.17
N LEU A 506 22.69 14.01 -9.05
CA LEU A 506 23.90 13.23 -9.31
C LEU A 506 24.07 12.10 -8.29
N THR A 507 23.74 12.32 -7.01
CA THR A 507 23.79 11.28 -5.97
C THR A 507 22.81 10.16 -6.27
N ALA A 508 21.59 10.49 -6.69
CA ALA A 508 20.59 9.47 -7.05
C ALA A 508 21.00 8.66 -8.29
N LEU A 509 21.54 9.35 -9.30
CA LEU A 509 22.11 8.71 -10.49
C LEU A 509 23.29 7.78 -10.11
N ALA A 510 24.18 8.24 -9.23
CA ALA A 510 25.34 7.49 -8.76
C ALA A 510 24.95 6.20 -8.02
N ALA A 511 23.90 6.22 -7.19
CA ALA A 511 23.41 5.03 -6.50
C ALA A 511 22.89 3.97 -7.48
N GLN A 512 22.11 4.38 -8.49
CA GLN A 512 21.61 3.48 -9.54
C GLN A 512 22.75 2.95 -10.42
N ALA A 513 23.64 3.85 -10.83
CA ALA A 513 24.81 3.51 -11.61
C ALA A 513 25.68 2.49 -10.88
N ALA A 514 25.98 2.71 -9.59
CA ALA A 514 26.83 1.82 -8.79
C ALA A 514 26.28 0.38 -8.77
N THR A 515 24.97 0.23 -8.59
CA THR A 515 24.31 -1.08 -8.58
C THR A 515 24.42 -1.78 -9.95
N ALA A 516 24.12 -1.07 -11.03
CA ALA A 516 24.22 -1.61 -12.38
C ALA A 516 25.66 -1.97 -12.78
N ILE A 517 26.60 -1.11 -12.41
CA ILE A 517 28.05 -1.30 -12.55
C ILE A 517 28.50 -2.60 -11.87
N ALA A 518 28.10 -2.80 -10.61
CA ALA A 518 28.43 -4.01 -9.86
C ALA A 518 27.84 -5.26 -10.54
N ASN A 519 26.57 -5.21 -10.94
CA ASN A 519 25.89 -6.32 -11.59
C ASN A 519 26.54 -6.70 -12.93
N ALA A 520 26.87 -5.72 -13.78
CA ALA A 520 27.52 -5.98 -15.06
C ALA A 520 28.90 -6.63 -14.88
N ARG A 521 29.69 -6.16 -13.89
CA ARG A 521 31.00 -6.74 -13.58
C ARG A 521 30.90 -8.19 -13.08
N TRP A 522 29.97 -8.47 -12.18
CA TRP A 522 29.71 -9.84 -11.72
C TRP A 522 29.31 -10.77 -12.86
N PHE A 523 28.45 -10.30 -13.75
CA PHE A 523 27.97 -11.09 -14.87
C PHE A 523 29.07 -11.43 -15.89
N GLU A 524 29.97 -10.49 -16.18
CA GLU A 524 31.15 -10.75 -17.02
C GLU A 524 32.09 -11.78 -16.37
N GLN A 525 32.32 -11.69 -15.06
CA GLN A 525 33.18 -12.63 -14.34
C GLN A 525 32.62 -14.06 -14.37
N VAL A 526 31.31 -14.21 -14.15
CA VAL A 526 30.63 -15.51 -14.25
C VAL A 526 30.73 -16.07 -15.68
N ARG A 527 30.50 -15.24 -16.71
CA ARG A 527 30.65 -15.65 -18.11
C ARG A 527 32.08 -16.07 -18.44
N ALA A 528 33.08 -15.32 -17.98
CA ALA A 528 34.49 -15.64 -18.20
C ALA A 528 34.89 -16.95 -17.54
N SER A 529 34.49 -17.16 -16.28
CA SER A 529 34.75 -18.40 -15.54
C SER A 529 34.10 -19.61 -16.22
N ARG A 530 32.85 -19.46 -16.68
CA ARG A 530 32.15 -20.53 -17.42
C ARG A 530 32.86 -20.92 -18.72
N ARG A 531 33.32 -19.93 -19.50
CA ARG A 531 34.10 -20.18 -20.74
C ARG A 531 35.42 -20.90 -20.45
N LEU A 532 36.11 -20.50 -19.38
CA LEU A 532 37.34 -21.16 -18.96
C LEU A 532 37.10 -22.62 -18.57
N LEU A 533 36.07 -22.89 -17.77
CA LEU A 533 35.69 -24.25 -17.37
C LEU A 533 35.38 -25.13 -18.59
N GLN A 534 34.61 -24.62 -19.56
CA GLN A 534 34.32 -25.34 -20.81
C GLN A 534 35.60 -25.67 -21.59
N THR A 535 36.53 -24.71 -21.69
CA THR A 535 37.82 -24.90 -22.38
C THR A 535 38.69 -25.95 -21.67
N LEU A 536 38.75 -25.91 -20.34
CA LEU A 536 39.51 -26.87 -19.55
C LEU A 536 38.91 -28.28 -19.63
N SER A 537 37.58 -28.39 -19.58
CA SER A 537 36.87 -29.67 -19.72
C SER A 537 37.17 -30.33 -21.05
N HIS A 538 37.07 -29.58 -22.15
CA HIS A 538 37.39 -30.07 -23.49
C HIS A 538 38.84 -30.58 -23.59
N ARG A 539 39.80 -29.82 -23.05
CA ARG A 539 41.22 -30.23 -23.04
C ARG A 539 41.47 -31.47 -22.20
N PHE A 540 40.80 -31.60 -21.04
CA PHE A 540 40.99 -32.75 -20.16
C PHE A 540 40.58 -34.05 -20.85
N VAL A 541 39.42 -34.06 -21.52
CA VAL A 541 38.96 -35.23 -22.27
C VAL A 541 39.91 -35.57 -23.43
N GLN A 542 40.38 -34.57 -24.18
CA GLN A 542 41.36 -34.79 -25.26
C GLN A 542 42.68 -35.38 -24.73
N LEU A 543 43.18 -34.89 -23.59
CA LEU A 543 44.39 -35.44 -22.97
C LEU A 543 44.18 -36.89 -22.53
N GLN A 544 43.03 -37.22 -21.92
CA GLN A 544 42.74 -38.59 -21.52
C GLN A 544 42.69 -39.56 -22.71
N GLU A 545 42.08 -39.17 -23.84
CA GLU A 545 42.01 -40.07 -25.01
C GLU A 545 43.38 -40.24 -25.69
N ASN A 546 44.19 -39.18 -25.73
CA ASN A 546 45.55 -39.25 -26.25
C ASN A 546 46.44 -40.16 -25.39
N GLU A 547 46.33 -40.06 -24.06
CA GLU A 547 47.07 -40.93 -23.14
C GLU A 547 46.67 -42.40 -23.34
N ARG A 548 45.37 -42.70 -23.45
CA ARG A 548 44.88 -44.05 -23.76
C ARG A 548 45.45 -44.57 -25.08
N ARG A 549 45.55 -43.72 -26.10
CA ARG A 549 46.15 -44.09 -27.39
C ARG A 549 47.63 -44.44 -27.26
N LEU A 550 48.39 -43.66 -26.49
CA LEU A 550 49.82 -43.91 -26.27
C LEU A 550 50.05 -45.19 -25.49
N ILE A 551 49.34 -45.39 -24.37
CA ILE A 551 49.42 -46.60 -23.54
C ILE A 551 49.08 -47.85 -24.37
N ALA A 552 48.00 -47.81 -25.18
CA ALA A 552 47.62 -48.94 -26.02
C ALA A 552 48.73 -49.31 -27.03
N ARG A 553 49.41 -48.30 -27.60
CA ARG A 553 50.53 -48.50 -28.52
C ARG A 553 51.77 -49.05 -27.83
N GLU A 554 52.20 -48.45 -26.72
CA GLU A 554 53.37 -48.93 -25.97
C GLU A 554 53.18 -50.37 -25.48
N ILE A 555 51.99 -50.72 -24.99
CA ILE A 555 51.65 -52.09 -24.62
C ILE A 555 51.80 -53.04 -25.82
N HIS A 556 51.26 -52.67 -26.99
CA HIS A 556 51.35 -53.50 -28.18
C HIS A 556 52.78 -53.65 -28.71
N ASP A 557 53.53 -52.55 -28.76
CA ASP A 557 54.85 -52.50 -29.39
C ASP A 557 55.93 -53.10 -28.49
N GLU A 558 56.05 -52.70 -27.22
CA GLU A 558 57.15 -53.15 -26.36
C GLU A 558 56.86 -54.51 -25.72
N ALA A 559 55.72 -54.62 -25.03
CA ALA A 559 55.40 -55.81 -24.26
C ALA A 559 54.99 -56.98 -25.18
N GLY A 560 54.25 -56.69 -26.27
CA GLY A 560 53.91 -57.68 -27.29
C GLY A 560 55.13 -58.28 -27.99
N GLN A 561 56.10 -57.46 -28.39
CA GLN A 561 57.34 -57.92 -29.04
C GLN A 561 58.24 -58.71 -28.08
N ALA A 562 58.35 -58.29 -26.82
CA ALA A 562 59.14 -59.00 -25.81
C ALA A 562 58.59 -60.41 -25.54
N LEU A 563 57.26 -60.53 -25.38
CA LEU A 563 56.61 -61.84 -25.19
C LEU A 563 56.69 -62.72 -26.44
N THR A 564 56.58 -62.13 -27.63
CA THR A 564 56.78 -62.87 -28.89
C THR A 564 58.20 -63.41 -28.99
N SER A 565 59.20 -62.63 -28.58
CA SER A 565 60.60 -63.05 -28.55
C SER A 565 60.85 -64.18 -27.54
N LEU A 566 60.24 -64.09 -26.35
CA LEU A 566 60.24 -65.16 -25.35
C LEU A 566 59.62 -66.45 -25.90
N MET A 567 58.50 -66.34 -26.63
CA MET A 567 57.82 -67.47 -27.27
C MET A 567 58.74 -68.19 -28.26
N VAL A 568 59.46 -67.44 -29.11
CA VAL A 568 60.43 -68.00 -30.07
C VAL A 568 61.57 -68.70 -29.34
N GLY A 569 62.11 -68.10 -28.27
CA GLY A 569 63.13 -68.71 -27.43
C GLY A 569 62.68 -70.03 -26.80
N LEU A 570 61.45 -70.08 -26.27
CA LEU A 570 60.86 -71.29 -25.69
C LEU A 570 60.65 -72.40 -26.73
N ARG A 571 60.20 -72.06 -27.95
CA ARG A 571 60.08 -73.04 -29.05
C ARG A 571 61.42 -73.66 -29.44
N LEU A 572 62.49 -72.86 -29.49
CA LEU A 572 63.85 -73.37 -29.76
C LEU A 572 64.38 -74.27 -28.65
N LEU A 573 64.00 -74.01 -27.39
CA LEU A 573 64.36 -74.87 -26.25
C LEU A 573 63.58 -76.19 -26.26
N GLU A 574 62.30 -76.16 -26.64
CA GLU A 574 61.44 -77.34 -26.79
C GLU A 574 62.05 -78.35 -27.79
N GLU A 575 62.53 -77.87 -28.95
CA GLU A 575 63.19 -78.69 -29.97
C GLU A 575 64.45 -79.40 -29.43
N ARG A 576 65.19 -78.75 -28.51
CA ARG A 576 66.40 -79.32 -27.89
C ARG A 576 66.09 -80.22 -26.69
N ALA A 577 64.96 -80.00 -26.03
CA ALA A 577 64.52 -80.75 -24.85
C ALA A 577 63.73 -82.03 -25.19
N ALA A 578 63.46 -82.31 -26.47
CA ALA A 578 62.63 -83.42 -26.94
C ALA A 578 63.03 -84.84 -26.45
N ARG A 579 64.20 -85.01 -25.84
CA ARG A 579 64.67 -86.28 -25.26
C ARG A 579 64.58 -86.36 -23.72
N ASN A 580 64.10 -85.30 -23.06
CA ASN A 580 64.00 -85.19 -21.60
C ASN A 580 62.56 -84.80 -21.23
N GLU A 581 61.71 -85.80 -20.95
CA GLU A 581 60.28 -85.63 -20.63
C GLU A 581 60.01 -84.55 -19.57
N PRO A 582 60.64 -84.57 -18.38
CA PRO A 582 60.43 -83.53 -17.36
C PRO A 582 60.73 -82.10 -17.84
N LEU A 583 61.75 -81.93 -18.67
CA LEU A 583 62.14 -80.62 -19.19
C LEU A 583 61.19 -80.15 -20.30
N ALA A 584 60.71 -81.06 -21.14
CA ALA A 584 59.72 -80.77 -22.18
C ALA A 584 58.38 -80.34 -21.59
N GLU A 585 57.93 -81.00 -20.51
CA GLU A 585 56.69 -80.66 -19.79
C GLU A 585 56.78 -79.25 -19.17
N HIS A 586 57.90 -78.92 -18.50
CA HIS A 586 58.13 -77.56 -17.97
C HIS A 586 58.17 -76.46 -19.05
N ILE A 587 58.72 -76.75 -20.24
CA ILE A 587 58.73 -75.80 -21.36
C ILE A 587 57.32 -75.61 -21.93
N ALA A 588 56.51 -76.67 -21.97
CA ALA A 588 55.11 -76.58 -22.38
C ALA A 588 54.29 -75.69 -21.43
N ASP A 589 54.46 -75.85 -20.11
CA ASP A 589 53.81 -75.01 -19.09
C ASP A 589 54.22 -73.53 -19.24
N LEU A 590 55.51 -73.26 -19.48
CA LEU A 590 56.00 -71.89 -19.71
C LEU A 590 55.44 -71.28 -21.00
N LYS A 591 55.33 -72.05 -22.08
CA LYS A 591 54.67 -71.60 -23.32
C LYS A 591 53.22 -71.25 -23.06
N GLN A 592 52.48 -72.13 -22.37
CA GLN A 592 51.08 -71.89 -22.03
C GLN A 592 50.91 -70.63 -21.18
N THR A 593 51.83 -70.38 -20.24
CA THR A 593 51.83 -69.17 -19.41
C THR A 593 52.08 -67.91 -20.26
N VAL A 594 53.06 -67.94 -21.18
CA VAL A 594 53.35 -66.82 -22.07
C VAL A 594 52.19 -66.56 -23.04
N ASP A 595 51.55 -67.61 -23.58
CA ASP A 595 50.35 -67.49 -24.42
C ASP A 595 49.20 -66.83 -23.66
N GLN A 596 48.95 -67.22 -22.41
CA GLN A 596 47.92 -66.59 -21.56
C GLN A 596 48.22 -65.11 -21.29
N ILE A 597 49.49 -64.76 -21.03
CA ILE A 597 49.91 -63.37 -20.82
C ILE A 597 49.74 -62.58 -22.13
N LEU A 598 50.13 -63.13 -23.27
CA LEU A 598 50.00 -62.48 -24.58
C LEU A 598 48.53 -62.21 -24.92
N GLU A 599 47.64 -63.19 -24.70
CA GLU A 599 46.19 -63.00 -24.87
C GLU A 599 45.61 -61.97 -23.90
N GLY A 600 46.06 -61.99 -22.63
CA GLY A 600 45.68 -60.99 -21.64
C GLY A 600 46.10 -59.57 -22.05
N LEU A 601 47.30 -59.44 -22.62
CA LEU A 601 47.89 -58.18 -23.03
C LEU A 601 47.24 -57.62 -24.30
N HIS A 602 46.96 -58.47 -25.29
CA HIS A 602 46.16 -58.09 -26.46
C HIS A 602 44.74 -57.65 -26.08
N ARG A 603 44.10 -58.33 -25.11
CA ARG A 603 42.81 -57.88 -24.57
C ARG A 603 42.90 -56.51 -23.93
N LEU A 604 43.88 -56.28 -23.05
CA LEU A 604 44.10 -54.98 -22.41
C LEU A 604 44.35 -53.85 -23.42
N ALA A 605 45.16 -54.10 -24.45
CA ALA A 605 45.40 -53.14 -25.52
C ALA A 605 44.12 -52.83 -26.30
N THR A 606 43.31 -53.85 -26.61
CA THR A 606 42.04 -53.69 -27.33
C THR A 606 40.99 -52.94 -26.50
N ASP A 607 40.88 -53.24 -25.20
CA ASP A 607 40.01 -52.53 -24.27
C ASP A 607 40.40 -51.06 -24.13
N LEU A 608 41.71 -50.79 -24.09
CA LEU A 608 42.26 -49.44 -24.06
C LEU A 608 42.00 -48.68 -25.35
N ARG A 609 42.20 -49.28 -26.53
CA ARG A 609 41.76 -48.76 -27.84
C ARG A 609 41.96 -49.83 -28.93
N PRO A 610 40.91 -50.26 -29.65
CA PRO A 610 41.06 -51.23 -30.72
C PRO A 610 41.83 -50.65 -31.92
N ALA A 611 42.85 -51.36 -32.40
CA ALA A 611 43.59 -50.97 -33.61
C ALA A 611 42.72 -51.02 -34.88
N SER A 612 41.65 -51.82 -34.89
CA SER A 612 40.68 -51.90 -35.98
C SER A 612 39.91 -50.60 -36.19
N LEU A 613 39.72 -49.77 -35.15
CA LEU A 613 39.08 -48.46 -35.31
C LEU A 613 39.95 -47.48 -36.11
N ASP A 614 41.29 -47.58 -35.98
CA ASP A 614 42.24 -46.70 -36.69
C ASP A 614 42.47 -47.13 -38.16
N HIS A 615 42.18 -48.40 -38.53
CA HIS A 615 42.53 -48.96 -39.85
C HIS A 615 41.34 -49.49 -40.68
N LEU A 616 40.24 -49.91 -40.04
CA LEU A 616 39.09 -50.57 -40.67
C LEU A 616 37.78 -49.80 -40.48
N GLY A 617 37.76 -48.72 -39.69
CA GLY A 617 36.56 -47.92 -39.42
C GLY A 617 35.74 -48.39 -38.21
N LEU A 618 34.75 -47.57 -37.85
CA LEU A 618 33.81 -47.78 -36.75
C LEU A 618 32.96 -49.04 -36.93
N CYS A 619 32.45 -49.30 -38.13
CA CYS A 619 31.54 -50.41 -38.42
C CYS A 619 32.22 -51.75 -38.20
N GLU A 620 33.43 -51.93 -38.74
CA GLU A 620 34.20 -53.15 -38.52
C GLU A 620 34.67 -53.27 -37.07
N ALA A 621 35.07 -52.17 -36.44
CA ALA A 621 35.46 -52.17 -35.04
C ALA A 621 34.30 -52.61 -34.12
N LEU A 622 33.10 -52.06 -34.32
CA LEU A 622 31.90 -52.46 -33.57
C LEU A 622 31.50 -53.89 -33.86
N ARG A 623 31.54 -54.33 -35.13
CA ARG A 623 31.22 -55.72 -35.48
C ARG A 623 32.15 -56.72 -34.79
N GLN A 624 33.45 -56.44 -34.80
CA GLN A 624 34.45 -57.26 -34.11
C GLN A 624 34.24 -57.24 -32.59
N TYR A 625 34.02 -56.06 -32.02
CA TYR A 625 33.78 -55.90 -30.58
C TYR A 625 32.54 -56.65 -30.11
N VAL A 626 31.40 -56.45 -30.77
CA VAL A 626 30.12 -57.10 -30.43
C VAL A 626 30.22 -58.62 -30.56
N HIS A 627 30.91 -59.11 -31.60
CA HIS A 627 31.14 -60.54 -31.77
C HIS A 627 32.00 -61.14 -30.64
N ALA A 628 33.12 -60.48 -30.30
CA ALA A 628 33.98 -60.90 -29.20
C ALA A 628 33.25 -60.85 -27.85
N PHE A 629 32.47 -59.78 -27.62
CA PHE A 629 31.66 -59.57 -26.43
C PHE A 629 30.62 -60.68 -26.22
N SER A 630 29.92 -61.07 -27.29
CA SER A 630 28.97 -62.19 -27.31
C SER A 630 29.61 -63.50 -26.83
N GLN A 631 30.80 -63.83 -27.36
CA GLN A 631 31.52 -65.06 -26.96
C GLN A 631 32.03 -64.99 -25.52
N GLN A 632 32.57 -63.86 -25.09
CA GLN A 632 33.17 -63.69 -23.76
C GLN A 632 32.14 -63.78 -22.64
N HIS A 633 30.97 -63.14 -22.82
CA HIS A 633 29.98 -63.00 -21.76
C HIS A 633 28.80 -63.97 -21.85
N ARG A 634 28.83 -64.90 -22.83
CA ARG A 634 27.78 -65.92 -23.06
C ARG A 634 26.36 -65.33 -23.19
N LEU A 635 26.25 -64.15 -23.81
CA LEU A 635 24.98 -63.51 -24.16
C LEU A 635 24.88 -63.34 -25.67
N VAL A 636 23.67 -63.31 -26.22
CA VAL A 636 23.49 -63.14 -27.67
C VAL A 636 23.61 -61.65 -28.01
N ALA A 637 24.79 -61.21 -28.44
CA ALA A 637 24.98 -59.85 -28.95
C ALA A 637 25.01 -59.83 -30.47
N GLN A 638 24.24 -58.93 -31.11
CA GLN A 638 24.19 -58.76 -32.56
C GLN A 638 24.50 -57.32 -32.96
N PHE A 639 25.18 -57.16 -34.11
CA PHE A 639 25.49 -55.86 -34.69
C PHE A 639 24.91 -55.76 -36.10
N GLU A 640 24.12 -54.74 -36.35
CA GLU A 640 23.54 -54.44 -37.65
C GLU A 640 23.86 -53.00 -38.08
N THR A 641 24.00 -52.79 -39.39
CA THR A 641 24.15 -51.46 -39.97
C THR A 641 23.02 -51.21 -40.97
N MET A 642 22.45 -50.01 -40.96
CA MET A 642 21.41 -49.59 -41.89
C MET A 642 21.78 -48.26 -42.55
N GLY A 643 21.84 -48.23 -43.88
CA GLY A 643 22.14 -47.00 -44.63
C GLY A 643 23.60 -46.52 -44.56
N LEU A 644 24.52 -47.35 -44.05
CA LEU A 644 25.96 -47.10 -44.01
C LEU A 644 26.72 -48.27 -44.68
N GLU A 645 27.18 -48.08 -45.91
CA GLU A 645 27.98 -49.07 -46.65
C GLU A 645 29.50 -48.85 -46.50
N ASP A 646 29.92 -47.61 -46.22
CA ASP A 646 31.30 -47.22 -45.95
C ASP A 646 31.31 -46.06 -44.92
N ASP A 647 32.14 -46.17 -43.89
CA ASP A 647 32.29 -45.20 -42.81
C ASP A 647 33.59 -44.38 -42.91
N SER A 648 34.33 -44.52 -44.01
CA SER A 648 35.57 -43.78 -44.31
C SER A 648 35.43 -42.24 -44.26
N GLY A 649 34.21 -41.72 -44.40
CA GLY A 649 33.90 -40.28 -44.30
C GLY A 649 33.60 -39.76 -42.89
N LEU A 650 33.54 -40.63 -41.88
CA LEU A 650 33.31 -40.24 -40.49
C LEU A 650 34.61 -39.68 -39.89
N PRO A 651 34.61 -38.47 -39.30
CA PRO A 651 35.83 -37.97 -38.71
C PRO A 651 36.22 -38.82 -37.47
N PRO A 652 37.52 -38.91 -37.15
CA PRO A 652 38.00 -39.86 -36.15
C PRO A 652 37.44 -39.63 -34.74
N GLU A 653 37.06 -38.39 -34.41
CA GLU A 653 36.56 -38.04 -33.08
C GLU A 653 35.14 -38.60 -32.85
N GLU A 654 34.28 -38.49 -33.85
CA GLU A 654 32.92 -39.06 -33.90
C GLU A 654 32.97 -40.59 -33.85
N ALA A 655 33.87 -41.20 -34.63
CA ALA A 655 34.08 -42.64 -34.62
C ALA A 655 34.49 -43.16 -33.23
N ILE A 656 35.43 -42.49 -32.58
CA ILE A 656 35.86 -42.84 -31.22
C ILE A 656 34.73 -42.65 -30.23
N ALA A 657 34.00 -41.53 -30.28
CA ALA A 657 32.90 -41.25 -29.37
C ALA A 657 31.81 -42.33 -29.45
N LEU A 658 31.33 -42.66 -30.65
CA LEU A 658 30.33 -43.70 -30.86
C LEU A 658 30.82 -45.08 -30.41
N TYR A 659 32.07 -45.45 -30.72
CA TYR A 659 32.64 -46.71 -30.28
C TYR A 659 32.67 -46.82 -28.74
N ARG A 660 33.09 -45.77 -28.05
CA ARG A 660 33.16 -45.75 -26.57
C ARG A 660 31.79 -45.78 -25.92
N ILE A 661 30.82 -45.09 -26.50
CA ILE A 661 29.44 -45.12 -26.04
C ILE A 661 28.89 -46.55 -26.17
N ALA A 662 29.10 -47.22 -27.32
CA ALA A 662 28.69 -48.61 -27.50
C ALA A 662 29.39 -49.55 -26.50
N GLN A 663 30.69 -49.36 -26.28
CA GLN A 663 31.49 -50.15 -25.33
C GLN A 663 30.96 -50.00 -23.89
N GLU A 664 30.69 -48.77 -23.46
CA GLU A 664 30.16 -48.47 -22.12
C GLU A 664 28.73 -49.00 -21.97
N ALA A 665 27.87 -48.81 -22.98
CA ALA A 665 26.50 -49.32 -22.99
C ALA A 665 26.47 -50.85 -22.85
N LEU A 666 27.26 -51.58 -23.66
CA LEU A 666 27.38 -53.04 -23.55
C LEU A 666 27.98 -53.48 -22.21
N THR A 667 28.98 -52.76 -21.70
CA THR A 667 29.54 -53.04 -20.37
C THR A 667 28.47 -52.91 -19.28
N ASN A 668 27.59 -51.91 -19.39
CA ASN A 668 26.47 -51.72 -18.49
C ASN A 668 25.44 -52.86 -18.57
N VAL A 669 25.19 -53.41 -19.77
CA VAL A 669 24.34 -54.61 -19.94
C VAL A 669 24.83 -55.76 -19.06
N VAL A 670 26.12 -56.11 -19.16
CA VAL A 670 26.68 -57.23 -18.39
C VAL A 670 26.75 -56.92 -16.89
N ARG A 671 27.13 -55.71 -16.50
CA ARG A 671 27.29 -55.36 -15.08
C ARG A 671 25.98 -55.14 -14.36
N HIS A 672 24.95 -54.65 -15.05
CA HIS A 672 23.78 -54.07 -14.41
C HIS A 672 22.44 -54.61 -14.91
N SER A 673 22.33 -55.20 -16.10
CA SER A 673 21.00 -55.55 -16.63
C SER A 673 20.60 -57.01 -16.44
N GLY A 674 21.57 -57.94 -16.40
CA GLY A 674 21.29 -59.38 -16.37
C GLY A 674 20.62 -59.90 -17.66
N ALA A 675 20.80 -59.18 -18.77
CA ALA A 675 20.24 -59.52 -20.06
C ALA A 675 20.75 -60.86 -20.61
N THR A 676 19.93 -61.46 -21.47
CA THR A 676 20.30 -62.64 -22.27
C THR A 676 20.62 -62.27 -23.73
N ARG A 677 20.21 -61.08 -24.16
CA ARG A 677 20.39 -60.55 -25.51
C ARG A 677 20.65 -59.03 -25.48
N ALA A 678 21.53 -58.58 -26.36
CA ALA A 678 21.75 -57.17 -26.65
C ALA A 678 21.89 -56.95 -28.16
N ASP A 679 21.25 -55.92 -28.68
CA ASP A 679 21.29 -55.57 -30.10
C ASP A 679 21.92 -54.18 -30.25
N VAL A 680 22.92 -54.08 -31.13
CA VAL A 680 23.60 -52.83 -31.48
C VAL A 680 23.31 -52.50 -32.93
N LEU A 681 22.68 -51.37 -33.17
CA LEU A 681 22.33 -50.90 -34.50
C LEU A 681 22.99 -49.56 -34.76
N LEU A 682 23.66 -49.43 -35.91
CA LEU A 682 24.16 -48.16 -36.41
C LEU A 682 23.42 -47.79 -37.69
N GLU A 683 22.63 -46.72 -37.65
CA GLU A 683 21.77 -46.29 -38.74
C GLU A 683 22.15 -44.89 -39.25
N ARG A 684 22.21 -44.71 -40.57
CA ARG A 684 22.30 -43.38 -41.18
C ARG A 684 20.90 -42.82 -41.44
N ARG A 685 20.58 -41.69 -40.82
CA ARG A 685 19.35 -40.92 -41.07
C ARG A 685 19.72 -39.58 -41.67
N GLY A 686 19.84 -39.52 -42.99
CA GLY A 686 20.20 -38.30 -43.71
C GLY A 686 21.63 -37.83 -43.41
N ASP A 687 21.73 -36.69 -42.71
CA ASP A 687 22.97 -36.04 -42.23
C ASP A 687 23.30 -36.39 -40.77
N GLN A 688 22.67 -37.42 -40.21
CA GLN A 688 22.95 -37.92 -38.88
C GLN A 688 23.25 -39.41 -38.86
N LEU A 689 24.09 -39.80 -37.92
CA LEU A 689 24.35 -41.18 -37.52
C LEU A 689 23.66 -41.45 -36.18
N VAL A 690 22.87 -42.51 -36.14
CA VAL A 690 22.13 -42.94 -34.95
C VAL A 690 22.67 -44.29 -34.49
N LEU A 691 23.29 -44.31 -33.32
CA LEU A 691 23.69 -45.53 -32.63
C LEU A 691 22.60 -45.91 -31.62
N ILE A 692 22.11 -47.15 -31.70
CA ILE A 692 21.10 -47.70 -30.82
C ILE A 692 21.68 -48.95 -30.17
N VAL A 693 21.67 -48.99 -28.83
CA VAL A 693 22.05 -50.18 -28.06
C VAL A 693 20.87 -50.58 -27.20
N GLU A 694 20.29 -51.74 -27.48
CA GLU A 694 19.10 -52.26 -26.80
C GLU A 694 19.44 -53.55 -26.06
N ASP A 695 18.93 -53.72 -24.84
CA ASP A 695 19.08 -54.94 -24.05
C ASP A 695 17.75 -55.43 -23.49
N ASN A 696 17.59 -56.75 -23.36
CA ASN A 696 16.37 -57.36 -22.84
C ASN A 696 16.39 -57.63 -21.31
N GLY A 697 17.22 -56.90 -20.58
CA GLY A 697 17.44 -57.10 -19.15
C GLY A 697 16.36 -56.48 -18.26
N ARG A 698 16.70 -56.29 -16.99
CA ARG A 698 15.74 -55.86 -15.95
C ARG A 698 15.27 -54.41 -16.05
N GLY A 699 15.92 -53.56 -16.86
CA GLY A 699 15.67 -52.12 -16.91
C GLY A 699 15.76 -51.40 -15.55
N PHE A 700 15.58 -50.08 -15.53
CA PHE A 700 15.60 -49.27 -14.30
C PHE A 700 14.73 -48.01 -14.45
N ASP A 701 14.42 -47.37 -13.32
CA ASP A 701 13.69 -46.10 -13.31
C ASP A 701 14.66 -44.92 -13.40
N LEU A 702 14.60 -44.18 -14.50
CA LEU A 702 15.43 -43.01 -14.80
C LEU A 702 15.34 -41.92 -13.71
N THR A 703 14.18 -41.77 -13.06
CA THR A 703 13.99 -40.73 -12.03
C THR A 703 14.72 -41.06 -10.72
N SER A 704 14.93 -42.35 -10.44
CA SER A 704 15.64 -42.82 -9.25
C SER A 704 17.17 -42.75 -9.37
N VAL A 705 17.69 -42.59 -10.59
CA VAL A 705 19.12 -42.62 -10.93
C VAL A 705 19.77 -41.22 -10.89
N ALA A 706 18.98 -40.14 -10.89
CA ALA A 706 19.48 -38.76 -10.84
C ALA A 706 20.19 -38.37 -9.52
N ALA A 707 20.16 -39.23 -8.50
CA ALA A 707 20.72 -38.97 -7.17
C ALA A 707 22.00 -39.77 -6.83
N GLY A 708 22.50 -40.61 -7.75
CA GLY A 708 23.65 -41.49 -7.53
C GLY A 708 24.87 -41.18 -8.40
N ASP A 709 26.06 -41.53 -7.89
CA ASP A 709 27.37 -41.37 -8.53
C ASP A 709 27.53 -42.36 -9.71
N HIS A 710 26.84 -42.08 -10.82
CA HIS A 710 26.81 -42.93 -12.01
C HIS A 710 27.71 -42.36 -13.11
N MET A 711 29.03 -42.35 -12.86
CA MET A 711 30.05 -41.84 -13.79
C MET A 711 29.94 -42.39 -15.23
N GLY A 712 29.41 -43.60 -15.40
CA GLY A 712 29.24 -44.23 -16.73
C GLY A 712 28.21 -43.53 -17.63
N LEU A 713 27.04 -43.16 -17.08
CA LEU A 713 25.98 -42.49 -17.85
C LEU A 713 26.36 -41.03 -18.17
N ALA A 714 26.87 -40.31 -17.17
CA ALA A 714 27.38 -38.95 -17.35
C ALA A 714 28.50 -38.90 -18.39
N GLY A 715 29.44 -39.86 -18.33
CA GLY A 715 30.52 -39.95 -19.31
C GLY A 715 30.05 -40.27 -20.73
N MET A 716 28.98 -41.04 -20.93
CA MET A 716 28.41 -41.25 -22.27
C MET A 716 27.75 -39.98 -22.80
N GLN A 717 27.03 -39.25 -21.95
CA GLN A 717 26.36 -38.01 -22.34
C GLN A 717 27.35 -36.89 -22.69
N GLU A 718 28.38 -36.68 -21.88
CA GLU A 718 29.45 -35.72 -22.18
C GLU A 718 30.14 -36.04 -23.52
N ARG A 719 30.39 -37.33 -23.82
CA ARG A 719 31.00 -37.74 -25.09
C ARG A 719 30.12 -37.46 -26.30
N ALA A 720 28.80 -37.67 -26.19
CA ALA A 720 27.85 -37.36 -27.27
C ALA A 720 27.81 -35.84 -27.53
N GLU A 721 27.71 -35.02 -26.46
CA GLU A 721 27.67 -33.56 -26.56
C GLU A 721 28.97 -32.97 -27.16
N MET A 722 30.12 -33.56 -26.85
CA MET A 722 31.42 -33.11 -27.37
C MET A 722 31.56 -33.22 -28.89
N VAL A 723 30.92 -34.20 -29.51
CA VAL A 723 30.92 -34.38 -30.97
C VAL A 723 29.70 -33.72 -31.64
N GLY A 724 29.02 -32.81 -30.93
CA GLY A 724 27.84 -32.11 -31.43
C GLY A 724 26.59 -32.99 -31.52
N GLY A 725 26.58 -34.13 -30.82
CA GLY A 725 25.47 -35.07 -30.76
C GLY A 725 24.63 -34.98 -29.50
N SER A 726 23.65 -35.89 -29.38
CA SER A 726 22.79 -36.02 -28.22
C SER A 726 22.66 -37.48 -27.80
N LEU A 727 22.35 -37.71 -26.52
CA LEU A 727 22.13 -39.03 -25.96
C LEU A 727 20.80 -39.06 -25.22
N ALA A 728 19.98 -40.08 -25.51
CA ALA A 728 18.74 -40.37 -24.83
C ALA A 728 18.75 -41.82 -24.34
N ILE A 729 18.15 -42.06 -23.17
CA ILE A 729 18.05 -43.40 -22.58
C ILE A 729 16.59 -43.67 -22.30
N GLU A 730 16.08 -44.78 -22.80
CA GLU A 730 14.77 -45.30 -22.49
C GLU A 730 14.94 -46.57 -21.64
N SER A 731 14.44 -46.55 -20.41
CA SER A 731 14.48 -47.70 -19.53
C SER A 731 13.24 -47.73 -18.66
N SER A 732 12.71 -48.93 -18.40
CA SER A 732 11.68 -49.13 -17.39
C SER A 732 11.89 -50.47 -16.67
N PRO A 733 11.60 -50.56 -15.36
CA PRO A 733 11.74 -51.82 -14.62
C PRO A 733 10.93 -52.94 -15.29
N GLY A 734 11.63 -53.99 -15.71
CA GLY A 734 11.07 -55.18 -16.37
C GLY A 734 11.11 -55.17 -17.91
N SER A 735 11.51 -54.08 -18.56
CA SER A 735 11.41 -53.93 -20.02
C SER A 735 12.74 -53.69 -20.74
N GLY A 736 13.88 -53.93 -20.10
CA GLY A 736 15.19 -53.67 -20.71
C GLY A 736 15.59 -52.19 -20.73
N THR A 737 16.69 -51.89 -21.40
CA THR A 737 17.20 -50.52 -21.61
C THR A 737 17.57 -50.32 -23.06
N THR A 738 17.23 -49.15 -23.60
CA THR A 738 17.67 -48.70 -24.91
C THR A 738 18.42 -47.38 -24.78
N VAL A 739 19.64 -47.34 -25.32
CA VAL A 739 20.47 -46.14 -25.42
C VAL A 739 20.46 -45.67 -26.86
N TYR A 740 19.98 -44.45 -27.07
CA TYR A 740 19.93 -43.77 -28.37
C TYR A 740 20.97 -42.65 -28.38
N VAL A 741 21.86 -42.66 -29.37
CA VAL A 741 22.84 -41.60 -29.57
C VAL A 741 22.78 -41.11 -31.00
N GLU A 742 22.61 -39.80 -31.16
CA GLU A 742 22.53 -39.13 -32.46
C GLU A 742 23.74 -38.22 -32.60
N VAL A 743 24.53 -38.37 -33.67
CA VAL A 743 25.67 -37.49 -33.97
C VAL A 743 25.60 -36.97 -35.41
N PRO A 744 26.13 -35.77 -35.68
CA PRO A 744 26.21 -35.24 -37.04
C PRO A 744 27.07 -36.14 -37.94
N TYR A 745 26.62 -36.39 -39.16
CA TYR A 745 27.34 -37.12 -40.20
C TYR A 745 27.44 -36.26 -41.47
N VAL A 746 28.46 -35.41 -41.50
CA VAL A 746 28.81 -34.60 -42.67
C VAL A 746 29.95 -35.30 -43.40
N VAL A 747 29.68 -35.83 -44.60
CA VAL A 747 30.72 -36.43 -45.45
C VAL A 747 31.73 -35.34 -45.79
N SER A 748 32.95 -35.46 -45.29
CA SER A 748 34.06 -34.61 -45.68
C SER A 748 34.37 -34.83 -47.17
N ASP A 749 34.00 -33.88 -48.03
CA ASP A 749 34.48 -33.78 -49.41
C ASP A 749 35.99 -33.49 -49.38
N SER A 750 36.79 -34.52 -49.11
CA SER A 750 38.24 -34.45 -49.09
C SER A 750 38.86 -35.38 -50.13
N HIS A 751 38.31 -35.45 -51.34
CA HIS A 751 39.03 -35.83 -52.58
C HIS A 751 38.33 -35.23 -53.82
N ARG A 752 38.71 -33.99 -54.16
CA ARG A 752 38.70 -33.47 -55.54
C ARG A 752 39.95 -32.65 -55.80
#